data_AF-A0A2D6PUC5-F1
#
_entry.id   AF-A0A2D6PUC5-F1
#
_cell.length_a   1.000
_cell.length_b   1.000
_cell.length_c   1.000
_cell.angle_alpha   90.00
_cell.angle_beta   90.00
_cell.angle_gamma   90.00
#
_symmetry.space_group_name_H-M   'P 1'
#
loop_
_entity.id
_entity.type
_entity.pdbx_description
1 polymer ?
#
loop_
_entity_poly.entity_id
_entity_poly.type
_entity_poly.pdbx_seq_one_letter_code
_entity_poly.pdbx_strand_id
1 'polypeptide(L)'
;MRIALLILAALTFGLSGCAGTADDTGGNDEWPCVGGDREWSRHSQLDQIDRDNVRNLEVAWTYHTDELKNGRGRTIECTPLMVDGVLYITTGNRRVVALDAATGAEIWQYDPGRNQAPLASGGVNRGVAYWSDGVEGGAVRILHGVSDGRLISLDARTGKPDPAFGRDGVRDLREDLEPYVKKLAYGPTSAPGICGDVVVLGVSCGEGPGISAPGDVRGFDVRTGKQVWRFHTVPRPGEVGHDTWEGDSWKRRGAANAWGGVSVDSKRGWVFVGLGSAAFDFYGGDRKGKNLFANCVVALDGETGRRIWHFQTLHHDLWDHDLPVCPNLITLRHGGRSRDVVAQVTKTGYVYVLDRETGEPLFPVVERPVPASDVPGEQAWPTQPIPVKPPPFVRTAFNENDISDLSPETRAAVKKEFDTLRSGTGFNPPSLKGTITVPGFHGGATWSGASFDPATGLLYVNGNEIPNLITLVPAKKGRGFPYRIKGYLKFRGPDGYPAIKPPWGTVSAIDLQEGTIRWQVPLGEHPELTRKGIPRTGTENFGGTIVTAGGLVFIGGSKDERFHAFDKTTGELLWEHPLPAGGYATPMTYAVDGRQYVVIAAGGAGKPGTKAGDAFVAFALPRAKPDGTLALHTRSRVRSPRRADAPETWSTKQETLRWDPAKTALIICDMWDAHWCQGATRRVAELAPHLNRVVKKARDLGIHVIHAPSSCVDFYAGTPQRERAKDAPFTASPVPLATAERWGTKWCWPQSDREPDMPIDDSDMGCDCERKCKLWSPWKRQIASIDIADEDTITHDGQETYNLLAQHGIDNVILTGVHLNMCVLGRPFAIRQMVNVGKNVVLMRDMTDTMYNSKKAPFVSHFRGTDLVVEHVERHWCPSITSVDLVGGTAFRFHEDPLASK
;
A
#
# COMPACT_ATOMS: atom_id res chain seq x y z
N MET A 1 37.89 61.43 -43.37
CA MET A 1 39.15 61.87 -42.73
C MET A 1 38.94 61.84 -41.21
N ARG A 2 39.70 61.00 -40.48
CA ARG A 2 39.87 60.89 -39.00
C ARG A 2 38.63 60.41 -38.20
N ILE A 3 38.47 59.11 -37.91
CA ILE A 3 39.08 58.26 -36.84
C ILE A 3 38.62 58.64 -35.41
N ALA A 4 37.83 57.76 -34.79
CA ALA A 4 38.04 57.29 -33.41
C ALA A 4 37.23 56.01 -33.15
N LEU A 5 37.93 54.94 -32.74
CA LEU A 5 37.42 53.67 -32.23
C LEU A 5 36.57 53.88 -30.98
N LEU A 6 35.47 53.11 -30.84
CA LEU A 6 34.81 52.86 -29.57
C LEU A 6 34.73 51.34 -29.34
N ILE A 7 35.31 50.95 -28.20
CA ILE A 7 35.48 49.58 -27.70
C ILE A 7 34.12 49.06 -27.24
N LEU A 8 33.78 47.84 -27.69
CA LEU A 8 32.63 47.06 -27.26
C LEU A 8 32.94 46.46 -25.87
N ALA A 9 32.34 46.99 -24.81
CA ALA A 9 32.33 46.36 -23.49
C ALA A 9 31.07 45.50 -23.37
N ALA A 10 31.25 44.18 -23.47
CA ALA A 10 30.21 43.20 -23.16
C ALA A 10 30.00 43.16 -21.63
N LEU A 11 28.87 43.69 -21.16
CA LEU A 11 28.36 43.40 -19.82
C LEU A 11 27.59 42.07 -19.89
N THR A 12 28.27 40.99 -19.51
CA THR A 12 27.63 39.74 -19.10
C THR A 12 26.87 39.98 -17.79
N PHE A 13 25.56 40.17 -17.87
CA PHE A 13 24.67 39.96 -16.73
C PHE A 13 24.57 38.45 -16.49
N GLY A 14 25.20 38.00 -15.40
CA GLY A 14 25.02 36.65 -14.88
C GLY A 14 23.56 36.46 -14.45
N LEU A 15 22.80 35.74 -15.27
CA LEU A 15 21.59 35.06 -14.83
C LEU A 15 22.03 33.94 -13.89
N SER A 16 21.93 34.18 -12.57
CA SER A 16 21.90 33.10 -11.59
C SER A 16 20.63 32.28 -11.83
N GLY A 17 20.79 31.19 -12.58
CA GLY A 17 19.79 30.14 -12.68
C GLY A 17 19.65 29.44 -11.33
N CYS A 18 18.51 29.64 -10.68
CA CYS A 18 18.03 28.83 -9.58
C CYS A 18 16.73 28.17 -10.03
N ALA A 19 16.78 26.84 -10.17
CA ALA A 19 15.76 25.84 -9.83
C ALA A 19 15.99 24.63 -10.73
N GLY A 20 16.78 23.68 -10.23
CA GLY A 20 16.78 22.34 -10.77
C GLY A 20 15.36 21.78 -10.59
N THR A 21 14.72 21.47 -11.70
CA THR A 21 13.56 20.58 -11.72
C THR A 21 14.04 19.23 -11.24
N ALA A 22 13.61 18.79 -10.05
CA ALA A 22 13.70 17.39 -9.67
C ALA A 22 13.02 16.57 -10.78
N ASP A 23 13.70 15.53 -11.27
CA ASP A 23 13.16 14.64 -12.31
C ASP A 23 11.77 14.14 -11.87
N ASP A 24 10.79 14.39 -12.73
CA ASP A 24 9.35 14.41 -12.43
C ASP A 24 8.70 13.02 -12.55
N THR A 25 9.53 11.97 -12.56
CA THR A 25 9.14 10.57 -12.44
C THR A 25 9.93 10.00 -11.28
N GLY A 26 9.27 9.62 -10.18
CA GLY A 26 9.87 8.62 -9.30
C GLY A 26 10.41 7.48 -10.15
N GLY A 27 11.47 6.81 -9.72
CA GLY A 27 12.04 5.68 -10.49
C GLY A 27 10.91 4.74 -10.93
N ASN A 28 11.10 3.96 -12.00
CA ASN A 28 10.05 3.03 -12.51
C ASN A 28 9.46 2.09 -11.43
N ASP A 29 10.14 2.00 -10.29
CA ASP A 29 9.81 1.21 -9.12
C ASP A 29 8.91 1.95 -8.10
N GLU A 30 8.62 3.25 -8.25
CA GLU A 30 7.91 4.08 -7.26
C GLU A 30 6.42 4.33 -7.54
N TRP A 31 5.71 4.85 -6.54
CA TRP A 31 4.32 5.35 -6.66
C TRP A 31 4.14 6.63 -5.82
N PRO A 32 4.70 7.76 -6.28
CA PRO A 32 4.87 8.96 -5.44
C PRO A 32 3.58 9.74 -5.15
N CYS A 33 2.49 9.44 -5.86
CA CYS A 33 1.21 10.16 -5.76
C CYS A 33 0.04 9.17 -5.71
N VAL A 34 -1.10 9.56 -5.11
CA VAL A 34 -2.33 8.74 -5.09
C VAL A 34 -2.78 8.29 -6.49
N GLY A 35 -2.55 9.13 -7.50
CA GLY A 35 -2.83 8.84 -8.91
C GLY A 35 -1.77 8.00 -9.64
N GLY A 36 -0.76 7.47 -8.95
CA GLY A 36 0.46 6.90 -9.54
C GLY A 36 1.44 7.98 -9.95
N ASP A 37 0.97 8.92 -10.77
CA ASP A 37 1.64 10.15 -11.16
C ASP A 37 0.74 11.37 -10.88
N ARG A 38 1.27 12.57 -11.16
CA ARG A 38 0.55 13.84 -10.97
C ARG A 38 -0.58 14.04 -11.99
N GLU A 39 -0.45 13.40 -13.14
CA GLU A 39 -1.45 13.35 -14.21
C GLU A 39 -2.62 12.39 -13.93
N TRP A 40 -2.53 11.61 -12.84
CA TRP A 40 -3.51 10.60 -12.43
C TRP A 40 -3.67 9.46 -13.44
N SER A 41 -2.63 9.06 -14.17
CA SER A 41 -2.73 7.96 -15.14
C SER A 41 -3.03 6.62 -14.46
N ARG A 42 -2.54 6.41 -13.23
CA ARG A 42 -2.56 5.13 -12.49
C ARG A 42 -2.03 3.97 -13.31
N HIS A 43 -1.01 4.29 -14.10
CA HIS A 43 -0.24 3.38 -14.89
C HIS A 43 1.08 3.09 -14.17
N SER A 44 1.52 1.83 -14.18
CA SER A 44 2.88 1.46 -13.81
C SER A 44 3.63 0.85 -14.98
N GLN A 45 4.89 1.25 -15.15
CA GLN A 45 5.79 0.64 -16.14
C GLN A 45 6.32 -0.73 -15.69
N LEU A 46 6.01 -1.17 -14.46
CA LEU A 46 6.45 -2.46 -13.95
C LEU A 46 5.72 -3.61 -14.67
N ASP A 47 6.49 -4.62 -15.04
CA ASP A 47 6.06 -5.79 -15.81
C ASP A 47 6.55 -7.12 -15.23
N GLN A 48 7.19 -7.13 -14.05
CA GLN A 48 7.58 -8.38 -13.38
C GLN A 48 6.36 -9.27 -13.12
N ILE A 49 5.23 -8.67 -12.73
CA ILE A 49 3.94 -9.35 -12.65
C ILE A 49 3.23 -9.13 -13.99
N ASP A 50 3.02 -10.22 -14.72
CA ASP A 50 2.47 -10.22 -16.06
C ASP A 50 1.36 -11.27 -16.24
N ARG A 51 0.80 -11.32 -17.45
CA ARG A 51 -0.26 -12.27 -17.82
C ARG A 51 0.12 -13.74 -17.64
N ASP A 52 1.40 -14.07 -17.78
CA ASP A 52 1.89 -15.44 -17.75
C ASP A 52 2.11 -15.93 -16.31
N ASN A 53 2.39 -15.02 -15.38
CA ASN A 53 2.79 -15.35 -14.02
C ASN A 53 1.85 -14.84 -12.91
N VAL A 54 0.88 -13.97 -13.20
CA VAL A 54 -0.06 -13.38 -12.20
C VAL A 54 -0.79 -14.43 -11.36
N ARG A 55 -1.04 -15.61 -11.94
CA ARG A 55 -1.66 -16.75 -11.22
C ARG A 55 -0.84 -17.24 -10.02
N ASN A 56 0.45 -16.89 -9.94
CA ASN A 56 1.37 -17.30 -8.89
C ASN A 56 1.48 -16.28 -7.75
N LEU A 57 0.75 -15.17 -7.79
CA LEU A 57 0.79 -14.17 -6.72
C LEU A 57 0.41 -14.76 -5.36
N GLU A 58 1.18 -14.42 -4.33
CA GLU A 58 0.93 -14.75 -2.94
C GLU A 58 0.89 -13.48 -2.09
N VAL A 59 0.26 -13.55 -0.91
CA VAL A 59 0.33 -12.48 0.08
C VAL A 59 1.77 -12.38 0.58
N ALA A 60 2.43 -11.26 0.30
CA ALA A 60 3.80 -11.00 0.71
C ALA A 60 3.87 -10.48 2.15
N TRP A 61 2.94 -9.61 2.53
CA TRP A 61 2.76 -9.12 3.89
C TRP A 61 1.35 -8.57 4.08
N THR A 62 0.93 -8.42 5.34
CA THR A 62 -0.32 -7.77 5.73
C THR A 62 -0.06 -6.85 6.92
N TYR A 63 -0.53 -5.59 6.84
CA TYR A 63 -0.48 -4.64 7.95
C TYR A 63 -1.90 -4.41 8.49
N HIS A 64 -2.10 -4.58 9.79
CA HIS A 64 -3.35 -4.26 10.48
C HIS A 64 -3.23 -2.93 11.21
N THR A 65 -4.21 -2.04 11.05
CA THR A 65 -4.22 -0.74 11.76
C THR A 65 -4.61 -0.85 13.24
N ASP A 66 -5.11 -2.02 13.67
CA ASP A 66 -5.63 -2.30 15.02
C ASP A 66 -6.76 -1.34 15.46
N GLU A 67 -7.53 -0.83 14.50
CA GLU A 67 -8.60 0.15 14.73
C GLU A 67 -10.00 -0.44 14.84
N LEU A 68 -10.16 -1.76 14.63
CA LEU A 68 -11.45 -2.44 14.80
C LEU A 68 -11.86 -2.52 16.27
N LYS A 69 -13.04 -1.98 16.60
CA LYS A 69 -13.64 -2.10 17.93
C LYS A 69 -14.90 -2.93 17.86
N ASN A 70 -14.90 -4.09 18.53
CA ASN A 70 -16.02 -5.04 18.52
C ASN A 70 -16.48 -5.41 17.09
N GLY A 71 -15.52 -5.61 16.17
CA GLY A 71 -15.80 -5.90 14.76
C GLY A 71 -16.37 -4.73 13.95
N ARG A 72 -16.31 -3.50 14.49
CA ARG A 72 -16.73 -2.28 13.79
C ARG A 72 -15.50 -1.41 13.47
N GLY A 73 -15.44 -0.94 12.23
CA GLY A 73 -14.43 -0.03 11.73
C GLY A 73 -15.05 1.05 10.84
N ARG A 74 -14.22 1.90 10.26
CA ARG A 74 -14.59 2.85 9.21
C ARG A 74 -13.97 2.39 7.89
N THR A 75 -14.63 2.71 6.79
CA THR A 75 -14.11 2.40 5.46
C THR A 75 -12.75 3.05 5.27
N ILE A 76 -11.79 2.28 4.74
CA ILE A 76 -10.49 2.78 4.31
C ILE A 76 -10.56 2.94 2.79
N GLU A 77 -10.51 4.19 2.32
CA GLU A 77 -10.50 4.56 0.90
C GLU A 77 -9.07 4.96 0.45
N CYS A 78 -8.06 4.70 1.29
CA CYS A 78 -6.68 5.09 1.10
C CYS A 78 -5.99 4.32 -0.02
N THR A 79 -5.47 5.06 -1.01
CA THR A 79 -4.42 4.55 -1.90
C THR A 79 -3.06 4.96 -1.32
N PRO A 80 -2.20 3.99 -0.94
CA PRO A 80 -0.85 4.29 -0.47
C PRO A 80 -0.03 5.03 -1.52
N LEU A 81 1.00 5.74 -1.05
CA LEU A 81 2.12 6.19 -1.88
C LEU A 81 3.41 5.50 -1.40
N MET A 82 4.29 5.18 -2.34
CA MET A 82 5.61 4.60 -2.09
C MET A 82 6.68 5.55 -2.62
N VAL A 83 7.55 6.02 -1.73
CA VAL A 83 8.73 6.85 -2.06
C VAL A 83 9.90 6.34 -1.23
N ASP A 84 11.05 6.12 -1.86
CA ASP A 84 12.30 5.70 -1.21
C ASP A 84 12.16 4.46 -0.30
N GLY A 85 11.36 3.47 -0.74
CA GLY A 85 11.13 2.23 0.01
C GLY A 85 10.21 2.38 1.23
N VAL A 86 9.54 3.52 1.40
CA VAL A 86 8.58 3.77 2.48
C VAL A 86 7.18 3.94 1.91
N LEU A 87 6.22 3.18 2.45
CA LEU A 87 4.80 3.33 2.18
C LEU A 87 4.15 4.29 3.17
N TYR A 88 3.41 5.28 2.67
CA TYR A 88 2.61 6.18 3.49
C TYR A 88 1.12 5.88 3.29
N ILE A 89 0.44 5.54 4.38
CA ILE A 89 -0.98 5.14 4.38
C ILE A 89 -1.80 6.01 5.32
N THR A 90 -3.12 6.00 5.12
CA THR A 90 -4.09 6.58 6.05
C THR A 90 -5.12 5.56 6.52
N THR A 91 -5.48 5.64 7.80
CA THR A 91 -6.35 4.67 8.46
C THR A 91 -7.81 5.12 8.50
N GLY A 92 -8.71 4.23 8.95
CA GLY A 92 -10.13 4.55 9.11
C GLY A 92 -10.40 5.66 10.14
N ASN A 93 -9.53 5.83 11.13
CA ASN A 93 -9.57 6.97 12.05
C ASN A 93 -8.75 8.19 11.61
N ARG A 94 -8.25 8.20 10.37
CA ARG A 94 -7.47 9.27 9.73
C ARG A 94 -6.06 9.45 10.31
N ARG A 95 -5.46 8.40 10.89
CA ARG A 95 -4.04 8.41 11.22
C ARG A 95 -3.22 8.37 9.94
N VAL A 96 -1.99 8.86 10.00
CA VAL A 96 -0.96 8.63 8.96
C VAL A 96 0.02 7.62 9.51
N VAL A 97 0.35 6.60 8.73
CA VAL A 97 1.34 5.58 9.12
C VAL A 97 2.36 5.45 8.00
N ALA A 98 3.64 5.40 8.37
CA ALA A 98 4.73 5.02 7.48
C ALA A 98 5.11 3.56 7.73
N LEU A 99 5.19 2.77 6.66
CA LEU A 99 5.57 1.36 6.68
C LEU A 99 6.81 1.14 5.82
N ASP A 100 7.65 0.20 6.22
CA ASP A 100 8.66 -0.36 5.34
C ASP A 100 7.96 -1.08 4.17
N ALA A 101 8.27 -0.69 2.92
CA ALA A 101 7.54 -1.17 1.76
C ALA A 101 7.83 -2.65 1.44
N ALA A 102 8.98 -3.19 1.83
CA ALA A 102 9.32 -4.59 1.56
C ALA A 102 8.62 -5.56 2.52
N THR A 103 8.40 -5.14 3.77
CA THR A 103 7.97 -5.99 4.89
C THR A 103 6.62 -5.63 5.50
N GLY A 104 6.11 -4.41 5.28
CA GLY A 104 4.91 -3.89 5.92
C GLY A 104 5.10 -3.49 7.39
N ALA A 105 6.34 -3.49 7.90
CA ALA A 105 6.63 -3.12 9.29
C ALA A 105 6.42 -1.62 9.54
N GLU A 106 5.77 -1.27 10.65
CA GLU A 106 5.55 0.13 11.03
C GLU A 106 6.87 0.83 11.37
N ILE A 107 7.12 1.97 10.72
CA ILE A 107 8.25 2.86 10.99
C ILE A 107 7.82 3.94 11.99
N TRP A 108 6.72 4.62 11.70
CA TRP A 108 6.12 5.62 12.58
C TRP A 108 4.62 5.78 12.29
N GLN A 109 3.89 6.33 13.26
CA GLN A 109 2.49 6.73 13.10
C GLN A 109 2.20 8.11 13.69
N TYR A 110 1.23 8.81 13.12
CA TYR A 110 0.72 10.09 13.60
C TYR A 110 -0.80 10.06 13.72
N ASP A 111 -1.32 10.33 14.91
CA ASP A 111 -2.76 10.47 15.18
C ASP A 111 -3.12 11.97 15.24
N PRO A 112 -3.95 12.48 14.30
CA PRO A 112 -4.34 13.88 14.31
C PRO A 112 -5.29 14.23 15.48
N GLY A 113 -5.73 13.26 16.28
CA GLY A 113 -6.64 13.47 17.40
C GLY A 113 -8.05 13.87 16.96
N ARG A 114 -8.92 14.14 17.94
CA ARG A 114 -10.31 14.55 17.70
C ARG A 114 -10.43 16.06 17.60
N ASN A 115 -11.24 16.51 16.65
CA ASN A 115 -11.72 17.89 16.56
C ASN A 115 -13.24 17.93 16.83
N GLN A 116 -13.75 19.04 17.36
CA GLN A 116 -15.18 19.24 17.60
C GLN A 116 -15.95 19.60 16.31
N ALA A 117 -15.25 19.96 15.24
CA ALA A 117 -15.85 20.30 13.96
C ALA A 117 -16.60 19.10 13.34
N PRO A 118 -17.75 19.32 12.67
CA PRO A 118 -18.44 18.26 11.94
C PRO A 118 -17.57 17.67 10.83
N LEU A 119 -17.55 16.34 10.72
CA LEU A 119 -16.79 15.62 9.70
C LEU A 119 -17.48 15.74 8.33
N ALA A 120 -16.71 16.07 7.30
CA ALA A 120 -17.13 15.94 5.91
C ALA A 120 -17.18 14.46 5.47
N SER A 121 -18.15 14.10 4.64
CA SER A 121 -18.37 12.75 4.08
C SER A 121 -18.18 11.58 5.05
N GLY A 122 -18.63 11.72 6.31
CA GLY A 122 -18.52 10.66 7.32
C GLY A 122 -17.10 10.39 7.84
N GLY A 123 -16.12 11.19 7.44
CA GLY A 123 -14.75 11.14 7.96
C GLY A 123 -13.78 10.25 7.19
N VAL A 124 -14.08 9.92 5.92
CA VAL A 124 -13.18 9.16 5.02
C VAL A 124 -11.96 10.00 4.62
N ASN A 125 -10.91 9.32 4.15
CA ASN A 125 -9.70 9.91 3.60
C ASN A 125 -9.13 8.95 2.52
N ARG A 126 -8.60 9.49 1.42
CA ARG A 126 -8.10 8.73 0.26
C ARG A 126 -6.58 8.72 0.10
N GLY A 127 -5.84 9.23 1.08
CA GLY A 127 -4.39 9.28 1.09
C GLY A 127 -3.83 10.65 1.48
N VAL A 128 -2.52 10.75 1.35
CA VAL A 128 -1.71 11.94 1.65
C VAL A 128 -0.97 12.39 0.38
N ALA A 129 -0.26 13.52 0.45
CA ALA A 129 0.66 13.94 -0.61
C ALA A 129 2.09 13.96 -0.09
N TYR A 130 3.05 13.57 -0.92
CA TYR A 130 4.47 13.72 -0.65
C TYR A 130 5.01 14.99 -1.31
N TRP A 131 5.92 15.69 -0.64
CA TRP A 131 6.66 16.81 -1.21
C TRP A 131 8.12 16.78 -0.76
N SER A 132 9.02 17.15 -1.66
CA SER A 132 10.45 17.34 -1.41
C SER A 132 10.88 18.69 -1.96
N ASP A 133 11.83 19.36 -1.30
CA ASP A 133 12.46 20.56 -1.83
C ASP A 133 13.50 20.28 -2.93
N GLY A 134 13.74 19.00 -3.26
CA GLY A 134 14.68 18.57 -4.29
C GLY A 134 16.15 18.72 -3.88
N VAL A 135 16.43 19.10 -2.64
CA VAL A 135 17.79 19.23 -2.12
C VAL A 135 18.16 17.95 -1.38
N GLU A 136 19.35 17.41 -1.65
CA GLU A 136 19.85 16.25 -0.92
C GLU A 136 19.93 16.55 0.58
N GLY A 137 19.30 15.71 1.41
CA GLY A 137 19.17 15.97 2.84
C GLY A 137 18.20 17.11 3.22
N GLY A 138 17.49 17.68 2.24
CA GLY A 138 16.52 18.75 2.39
C GLY A 138 15.19 18.30 3.02
N ALA A 139 14.24 19.23 3.01
CA ALA A 139 12.93 19.05 3.61
C ALA A 139 12.07 18.10 2.78
N VAL A 140 11.54 17.07 3.43
CA VAL A 140 10.58 16.11 2.86
C VAL A 140 9.35 16.04 3.75
N ARG A 141 8.17 16.09 3.14
CA ARG A 141 6.90 16.28 3.84
C ARG A 141 5.84 15.31 3.38
N ILE A 142 5.03 14.89 4.34
CA ILE A 142 3.73 14.27 4.12
C ILE A 142 2.66 15.30 4.48
N LEU A 143 1.82 15.65 3.48
CA LEU A 143 0.70 16.56 3.67
C LEU A 143 -0.61 15.79 3.76
N HIS A 144 -1.31 16.01 4.88
CA HIS A 144 -2.52 15.27 5.25
C HIS A 144 -3.73 16.20 5.37
N GLY A 145 -4.69 16.02 4.47
CA GLY A 145 -6.00 16.68 4.53
C GLY A 145 -6.98 15.87 5.37
N VAL A 146 -7.36 16.39 6.53
CA VAL A 146 -8.29 15.74 7.46
C VAL A 146 -9.71 16.23 7.20
N SER A 147 -10.67 15.32 7.11
CA SER A 147 -12.09 15.62 6.85
C SER A 147 -12.80 16.42 7.95
N ASP A 148 -12.10 16.75 9.04
CA ASP A 148 -12.53 17.74 10.03
C ASP A 148 -12.09 19.19 9.66
N GLY A 149 -11.46 19.39 8.51
CA GLY A 149 -11.05 20.67 7.94
C GLY A 149 -9.68 21.16 8.40
N ARG A 150 -8.78 20.24 8.79
CA ARG A 150 -7.36 20.55 9.01
C ARG A 150 -6.51 20.10 7.83
N LEU A 151 -5.48 20.87 7.52
CA LEU A 151 -4.35 20.47 6.69
C LEU A 151 -3.12 20.36 7.60
N ILE A 152 -2.47 19.21 7.60
CA ILE A 152 -1.34 18.90 8.48
C ILE A 152 -0.11 18.64 7.63
N SER A 153 1.03 19.19 8.04
CA SER A 153 2.35 18.90 7.45
C SER A 153 3.17 18.09 8.44
N LEU A 154 3.66 16.94 8.01
CA LEU A 154 4.52 16.05 8.79
C LEU A 154 5.87 15.91 8.09
N ASP A 155 6.97 15.86 8.85
CA ASP A 155 8.26 15.39 8.34
C ASP A 155 8.14 13.92 7.92
N ALA A 156 8.47 13.60 6.66
CA ALA A 156 8.21 12.28 6.10
C ALA A 156 9.08 11.16 6.72
N ARG A 157 10.20 11.53 7.35
CA ARG A 157 11.16 10.58 7.96
C ARG A 157 10.75 10.21 9.39
N THR A 158 10.14 11.15 10.11
CA THR A 158 9.90 11.03 11.55
C THR A 158 8.43 11.04 11.96
N GLY A 159 7.53 11.46 11.06
CA GLY A 159 6.09 11.61 11.35
C GLY A 159 5.76 12.78 12.27
N LYS A 160 6.74 13.63 12.61
CA LYS A 160 6.52 14.79 13.50
C LYS A 160 5.92 15.96 12.72
N PRO A 161 4.98 16.72 13.31
CA PRO A 161 4.45 17.92 12.69
C PRO A 161 5.55 18.95 12.38
N ASP A 162 5.47 19.58 11.21
CA ASP A 162 6.39 20.64 10.79
C ASP A 162 6.07 21.94 11.55
N PRO A 163 6.90 22.39 12.50
CA PRO A 163 6.60 23.56 13.33
C PRO A 163 6.49 24.86 12.52
N ALA A 164 7.03 24.91 11.30
CA ALA A 164 6.93 26.09 10.43
C ALA A 164 5.59 26.17 9.66
N PHE A 165 4.78 25.12 9.70
CA PHE A 165 3.54 25.03 8.94
C PHE A 165 2.31 25.34 9.80
N GLY A 166 1.57 26.39 9.45
CA GLY A 166 0.37 26.81 10.18
C GLY A 166 0.67 27.11 11.65
N ARG A 167 -0.07 26.47 12.56
CA ARG A 167 0.20 26.48 14.01
C ARG A 167 0.70 25.09 14.40
N ASP A 168 2.00 24.99 14.68
CA ASP A 168 2.66 23.75 15.11
C ASP A 168 2.38 22.54 14.19
N GLY A 169 2.45 22.76 12.87
CA GLY A 169 2.22 21.74 11.83
C GLY A 169 0.78 21.63 11.35
N VAL A 170 -0.14 22.45 11.87
CA VAL A 170 -1.58 22.35 11.58
C VAL A 170 -2.16 23.66 11.04
N ARG A 171 -2.87 23.58 9.91
CA ARG A 171 -3.66 24.66 9.34
C ARG A 171 -5.16 24.34 9.44
N ASP A 172 -5.92 25.12 10.21
CA ASP A 172 -7.40 25.06 10.16
C ASP A 172 -7.88 25.81 8.92
N LEU A 173 -8.49 25.05 8.01
CA LEU A 173 -8.93 25.52 6.70
C LEU A 173 -10.12 26.49 6.78
N ARG A 174 -10.75 26.66 7.95
CA ARG A 174 -11.88 27.59 8.17
C ARG A 174 -11.46 28.98 8.62
N GLU A 175 -10.20 29.19 8.98
CA GLU A 175 -9.72 30.50 9.45
C GLU A 175 -9.90 31.61 8.39
N ASP A 176 -9.82 31.26 7.11
CA ASP A 176 -9.95 32.18 5.97
C ASP A 176 -11.35 32.20 5.35
N LEU A 177 -12.34 31.57 6.00
CA LEU A 177 -13.69 31.44 5.49
C LEU A 177 -14.70 32.27 6.28
N GLU A 178 -15.88 32.44 5.67
CA GLU A 178 -16.98 33.18 6.27
C GLU A 178 -17.42 32.55 7.61
N PRO A 179 -17.78 33.36 8.64
CA PRO A 179 -18.03 32.83 10.00
C PRO A 179 -19.09 31.73 10.10
N TYR A 180 -20.06 31.70 9.19
CA TYR A 180 -21.14 30.70 9.19
C TYR A 180 -20.61 29.28 8.88
N VAL A 181 -19.47 29.16 8.20
CA VAL A 181 -18.86 27.88 7.81
C VAL A 181 -18.35 27.09 9.03
N LYS A 182 -18.03 27.77 10.14
CA LYS A 182 -17.48 27.15 11.36
C LYS A 182 -18.34 26.02 11.95
N LYS A 183 -19.65 26.03 11.67
CA LYS A 183 -20.60 25.02 12.18
C LYS A 183 -21.03 24.00 11.13
N LEU A 184 -20.45 24.05 9.92
CA LEU A 184 -20.81 23.18 8.81
C LEU A 184 -19.76 22.07 8.62
N ALA A 185 -20.21 20.95 8.06
CA ALA A 185 -19.32 19.91 7.56
C ALA A 185 -18.48 20.49 6.42
N TYR A 186 -17.16 20.44 6.59
CA TYR A 186 -16.20 21.06 5.68
C TYR A 186 -14.81 20.43 5.90
N GLY A 187 -14.24 19.82 4.87
CA GLY A 187 -12.88 19.33 4.96
C GLY A 187 -12.44 18.45 3.78
N PRO A 188 -11.13 18.31 3.54
CA PRO A 188 -10.60 17.43 2.51
C PRO A 188 -10.96 15.96 2.78
N THR A 189 -11.28 15.23 1.72
CA THR A 189 -11.44 13.77 1.74
C THR A 189 -10.44 13.07 0.83
N SER A 190 -9.77 13.81 -0.05
CA SER A 190 -8.75 13.31 -0.98
C SER A 190 -7.40 13.96 -0.68
N ALA A 191 -6.33 13.33 -1.15
CA ALA A 191 -4.98 13.88 -1.04
C ALA A 191 -4.88 15.25 -1.74
N PRO A 192 -4.07 16.18 -1.21
CA PRO A 192 -3.77 17.43 -1.90
C PRO A 192 -3.04 17.20 -3.23
N GLY A 193 -3.25 18.07 -4.22
CA GLY A 193 -2.37 18.17 -5.38
C GLY A 193 -1.23 19.14 -5.08
N ILE A 194 -0.03 18.88 -5.61
CA ILE A 194 1.12 19.78 -5.44
C ILE A 194 1.56 20.32 -6.80
N CYS A 195 1.53 21.64 -6.96
CA CYS A 195 1.99 22.34 -8.16
C CYS A 195 3.09 23.31 -7.77
N GLY A 196 4.34 22.98 -8.09
CA GLY A 196 5.51 23.70 -7.59
C GLY A 196 5.53 23.70 -6.05
N ASP A 197 5.52 24.89 -5.46
CA ASP A 197 5.47 25.09 -4.01
C ASP A 197 4.05 25.33 -3.46
N VAL A 198 3.00 25.10 -4.26
CA VAL A 198 1.61 25.31 -3.86
C VAL A 198 0.88 23.99 -3.66
N VAL A 199 0.32 23.84 -2.46
CA VAL A 199 -0.62 22.78 -2.06
C VAL A 199 -2.02 23.19 -2.50
N VAL A 200 -2.58 22.47 -3.46
CA VAL A 200 -3.93 22.71 -3.97
C VAL A 200 -4.90 21.73 -3.35
N LEU A 201 -5.95 22.27 -2.75
CA LEU A 201 -6.97 21.50 -2.04
C LEU A 201 -8.36 21.78 -2.57
N GLY A 202 -9.07 20.69 -2.84
CA GLY A 202 -10.51 20.64 -2.80
C GLY A 202 -11.03 20.10 -1.47
N VAL A 203 -12.34 20.19 -1.26
CA VAL A 203 -13.00 19.78 -0.01
C VAL A 203 -14.31 19.06 -0.28
N SER A 204 -14.81 18.35 0.73
CA SER A 204 -16.20 17.94 0.82
C SER A 204 -16.99 18.90 1.73
N CYS A 205 -18.23 19.17 1.34
CA CYS A 205 -19.15 20.09 2.00
C CYS A 205 -20.50 19.40 2.29
N GLY A 206 -21.36 20.06 3.05
CA GLY A 206 -22.74 19.59 3.23
C GLY A 206 -23.59 19.78 1.97
N GLU A 207 -24.18 18.71 1.49
CA GLU A 207 -24.97 18.69 0.24
C GLU A 207 -26.48 18.85 0.47
N GLY A 208 -26.95 18.76 1.72
CA GLY A 208 -28.38 18.82 2.05
C GLY A 208 -29.08 20.17 1.80
N PRO A 209 -30.41 20.22 2.04
CA PRO A 209 -31.19 21.44 1.88
C PRO A 209 -30.81 22.51 2.92
N GLY A 210 -30.91 23.78 2.51
CA GLY A 210 -30.52 24.94 3.32
C GLY A 210 -29.09 25.41 3.06
N ILE A 211 -28.49 26.09 4.04
CA ILE A 211 -27.16 26.71 3.95
C ILE A 211 -26.08 25.65 3.79
N SER A 212 -25.13 25.88 2.87
CA SER A 212 -23.96 25.02 2.65
C SER A 212 -22.66 25.83 2.64
N ALA A 213 -21.55 25.16 2.98
CA ALA A 213 -20.22 25.75 2.92
C ALA A 213 -19.73 25.82 1.45
N PRO A 214 -19.01 26.89 1.06
CA PRO A 214 -18.51 27.01 -0.30
C PRO A 214 -17.46 25.92 -0.58
N GLY A 215 -17.59 25.23 -1.71
CA GLY A 215 -16.68 24.16 -2.15
C GLY A 215 -15.39 24.64 -2.80
N ASP A 216 -14.99 25.86 -2.51
CA ASP A 216 -13.91 26.57 -3.20
C ASP A 216 -12.60 25.79 -3.23
N VAL A 217 -11.93 25.88 -4.37
CA VAL A 217 -10.59 25.31 -4.57
C VAL A 217 -9.57 26.32 -4.09
N ARG A 218 -8.57 25.88 -3.31
CA ARG A 218 -7.67 26.80 -2.61
C ARG A 218 -6.21 26.33 -2.69
N GLY A 219 -5.31 27.29 -2.84
CA GLY A 219 -3.87 27.09 -2.83
C GLY A 219 -3.24 27.56 -1.53
N PHE A 220 -2.31 26.78 -0.99
CA PHE A 220 -1.55 27.08 0.21
C PHE A 220 -0.06 26.93 -0.06
N ASP A 221 0.75 27.82 0.47
CA ASP A 221 2.21 27.68 0.43
C ASP A 221 2.62 26.40 1.19
N VAL A 222 3.37 25.52 0.54
CA VAL A 222 3.75 24.19 1.07
C VAL A 222 4.61 24.29 2.32
N ARG A 223 5.34 25.40 2.52
CA ARG A 223 6.27 25.59 3.64
C ARG A 223 5.59 26.13 4.89
N THR A 224 4.63 27.02 4.70
CA THR A 224 4.04 27.82 5.79
C THR A 224 2.59 27.49 6.04
N GLY A 225 1.90 26.85 5.10
CA GLY A 225 0.46 26.59 5.16
C GLY A 225 -0.41 27.83 5.00
N LYS A 226 0.18 28.97 4.61
CA LYS A 226 -0.55 30.21 4.35
C LYS A 226 -1.33 30.09 3.04
N GLN A 227 -2.60 30.48 3.05
CA GLN A 227 -3.39 30.53 1.82
C GLN A 227 -2.82 31.60 0.86
N VAL A 228 -2.50 31.19 -0.36
CA VAL A 228 -1.95 32.06 -1.42
C VAL A 228 -3.04 32.51 -2.41
N TRP A 229 -4.05 31.66 -2.66
CA TRP A 229 -5.19 32.00 -3.51
C TRP A 229 -6.44 31.17 -3.17
N ARG A 230 -7.60 31.64 -3.64
CA ARG A 230 -8.91 30.96 -3.52
C ARG A 230 -9.70 31.19 -4.81
N PHE A 231 -10.13 30.11 -5.45
CA PHE A 231 -11.03 30.13 -6.59
C PHE A 231 -12.46 29.86 -6.11
N HIS A 232 -13.35 30.83 -6.28
CA HIS A 232 -14.76 30.69 -5.90
C HIS A 232 -15.49 29.77 -6.88
N THR A 233 -15.97 28.62 -6.41
CA THR A 233 -16.72 27.67 -7.25
C THR A 233 -18.19 28.06 -7.38
N VAL A 234 -18.70 28.84 -6.43
CA VAL A 234 -19.93 29.62 -6.54
C VAL A 234 -19.53 31.10 -6.76
N PRO A 235 -19.60 31.61 -8.01
CA PRO A 235 -19.08 32.92 -8.37
C PRO A 235 -19.82 34.08 -7.69
N ARG A 236 -19.04 35.09 -7.29
CA ARG A 236 -19.52 36.34 -6.69
C ARG A 236 -19.80 37.41 -7.75
N PRO A 237 -20.52 38.50 -7.42
CA PRO A 237 -20.73 39.60 -8.35
C PRO A 237 -19.41 40.11 -8.96
N GLY A 238 -19.36 40.15 -10.29
CA GLY A 238 -18.16 40.53 -11.05
C GLY A 238 -17.27 39.36 -11.49
N GLU A 239 -17.53 38.14 -11.02
CA GLU A 239 -16.80 36.93 -11.43
C GLU A 239 -17.52 36.20 -12.56
N VAL A 240 -16.74 35.49 -13.39
CA VAL A 240 -17.28 34.68 -14.51
C VAL A 240 -18.24 33.61 -13.98
N GLY A 241 -19.40 33.47 -14.62
CA GLY A 241 -20.42 32.47 -14.28
C GLY A 241 -21.46 32.94 -13.26
N HIS A 242 -21.25 34.10 -12.63
CA HIS A 242 -22.20 34.67 -11.67
C HIS A 242 -23.58 34.94 -12.30
N ASP A 243 -23.61 35.36 -13.56
CA ASP A 243 -24.80 35.60 -14.37
C ASP A 243 -25.67 34.34 -14.57
N THR A 244 -25.12 33.16 -14.27
CA THR A 244 -25.86 31.89 -14.33
C THR A 244 -26.61 31.54 -13.04
N TRP A 245 -26.58 32.41 -12.03
CA TRP A 245 -27.33 32.30 -10.80
C TRP A 245 -28.42 33.38 -10.76
N GLU A 246 -29.67 32.99 -10.58
CA GLU A 246 -30.78 33.94 -10.54
C GLU A 246 -30.72 34.79 -9.26
N GLY A 247 -30.59 36.11 -9.43
CA GLY A 247 -30.60 37.08 -8.34
C GLY A 247 -29.58 36.78 -7.25
N ASP A 248 -30.07 36.60 -6.02
CA ASP A 248 -29.24 36.37 -4.83
C ASP A 248 -29.07 34.88 -4.47
N SER A 249 -29.46 33.96 -5.36
CA SER A 249 -29.44 32.52 -5.09
C SER A 249 -28.05 31.92 -4.81
N TRP A 250 -26.99 32.62 -5.22
CA TRP A 250 -25.60 32.26 -4.89
C TRP A 250 -25.26 32.48 -3.41
N LYS A 251 -25.97 33.38 -2.71
CA LYS A 251 -25.62 33.77 -1.32
C LYS A 251 -25.85 32.60 -0.38
N ARG A 252 -24.82 32.26 0.42
CA ARG A 252 -24.85 31.15 1.39
C ARG A 252 -25.19 29.80 0.75
N ARG A 253 -25.03 29.71 -0.57
CA ARG A 253 -25.03 28.48 -1.33
C ARG A 253 -23.61 27.95 -1.37
N GLY A 254 -23.50 26.64 -1.50
CA GLY A 254 -22.24 25.93 -1.37
C GLY A 254 -22.29 24.60 -2.09
N ALA A 255 -21.47 23.65 -1.65
CA ALA A 255 -21.01 22.53 -2.47
C ALA A 255 -20.30 23.06 -3.73
N ALA A 256 -20.59 22.57 -4.93
CA ALA A 256 -19.77 22.81 -6.12
C ALA A 256 -18.29 22.53 -5.80
N ASN A 257 -18.05 21.41 -5.13
CA ASN A 257 -16.82 21.16 -4.39
C ASN A 257 -15.93 20.13 -5.09
N ALA A 258 -14.61 20.31 -5.01
CA ALA A 258 -13.62 19.41 -5.62
C ALA A 258 -13.21 18.27 -4.65
N TRP A 259 -14.16 17.43 -4.23
CA TRP A 259 -13.88 16.36 -3.27
C TRP A 259 -13.11 15.17 -3.87
N GLY A 260 -13.09 15.05 -5.21
CA GLY A 260 -12.48 13.97 -5.98
C GLY A 260 -10.97 14.04 -6.22
N GLY A 261 -10.26 14.99 -5.58
CA GLY A 261 -8.82 15.17 -5.75
C GLY A 261 -8.44 16.25 -6.77
N VAL A 262 -7.15 16.33 -7.09
CA VAL A 262 -6.57 17.33 -8.00
C VAL A 262 -5.50 16.65 -8.85
N SER A 263 -5.60 16.76 -10.17
CA SER A 263 -4.52 16.38 -11.10
C SER A 263 -3.71 17.60 -11.52
N VAL A 264 -2.43 17.41 -11.79
CA VAL A 264 -1.46 18.49 -12.02
C VAL A 264 -0.70 18.23 -13.32
N ASP A 265 -0.65 19.23 -14.19
CA ASP A 265 0.27 19.29 -15.32
C ASP A 265 1.46 20.15 -14.90
N SER A 266 2.52 19.52 -14.40
CA SER A 266 3.73 20.22 -13.93
C SER A 266 4.35 21.08 -15.04
N LYS A 267 4.28 20.63 -16.30
CA LYS A 267 4.91 21.31 -17.44
C LYS A 267 4.26 22.66 -17.71
N ARG A 268 2.93 22.73 -17.60
CA ARG A 268 2.16 23.98 -17.76
C ARG A 268 2.01 24.77 -16.46
N GLY A 269 2.28 24.15 -15.31
CA GLY A 269 2.00 24.72 -13.99
C GLY A 269 0.49 24.84 -13.74
N TRP A 270 -0.31 23.92 -14.28
CA TRP A 270 -1.78 23.96 -14.20
C TRP A 270 -2.31 22.83 -13.33
N VAL A 271 -3.44 23.07 -12.70
CA VAL A 271 -4.17 22.09 -11.90
C VAL A 271 -5.59 21.92 -12.44
N PHE A 272 -6.09 20.69 -12.36
CA PHE A 272 -7.39 20.30 -12.90
C PHE A 272 -8.23 19.65 -11.82
N VAL A 273 -9.50 20.04 -11.76
CA VAL A 273 -10.47 19.54 -10.80
C VAL A 273 -11.80 19.22 -11.46
N GLY A 274 -12.47 18.19 -10.95
CA GLY A 274 -13.88 17.95 -11.20
C GLY A 274 -14.71 18.50 -10.04
N LEU A 275 -15.71 19.33 -10.33
CA LEU A 275 -16.57 19.94 -9.33
C LEU A 275 -17.88 19.17 -9.17
N GLY A 276 -18.33 19.04 -7.92
CA GLY A 276 -19.62 18.45 -7.58
C GLY A 276 -20.82 19.33 -7.93
N SER A 277 -22.00 18.85 -7.56
CA SER A 277 -23.27 19.56 -7.72
C SER A 277 -23.36 20.79 -6.81
N ALA A 278 -24.16 21.77 -7.22
CA ALA A 278 -24.58 22.82 -6.31
C ALA A 278 -25.62 22.23 -5.37
N ALA A 279 -25.40 22.35 -4.08
CA ALA A 279 -26.38 21.89 -3.14
C ALA A 279 -27.68 22.74 -3.30
N PHE A 280 -28.87 22.30 -2.92
CA PHE A 280 -29.21 20.94 -2.57
C PHE A 280 -29.26 20.07 -3.82
N ASP A 281 -28.74 18.85 -3.78
CA ASP A 281 -28.54 18.03 -4.97
C ASP A 281 -29.82 17.61 -5.67
N PHE A 282 -30.96 17.57 -4.96
CA PHE A 282 -32.22 17.00 -5.48
C PHE A 282 -33.35 18.04 -5.65
N TYR A 283 -33.07 19.32 -5.41
CA TYR A 283 -33.99 20.43 -5.64
C TYR A 283 -33.19 21.73 -5.79
N GLY A 284 -33.39 22.42 -6.91
CA GLY A 284 -32.75 23.66 -7.30
C GLY A 284 -33.68 24.87 -7.38
N GLY A 285 -34.92 24.79 -6.89
CA GLY A 285 -35.86 25.92 -6.94
C GLY A 285 -35.42 27.20 -6.19
N ASP A 286 -34.48 27.08 -5.24
CA ASP A 286 -33.82 28.20 -4.55
C ASP A 286 -32.50 28.65 -5.21
N ARG A 287 -32.09 27.97 -6.29
CA ARG A 287 -30.88 28.22 -7.08
C ARG A 287 -31.11 28.07 -8.58
N LYS A 288 -32.09 28.78 -9.11
CA LYS A 288 -32.38 28.76 -10.56
C LYS A 288 -31.20 29.24 -11.39
N GLY A 289 -31.09 28.67 -12.59
CA GLY A 289 -30.03 28.95 -13.57
C GLY A 289 -29.06 27.77 -13.76
N LYS A 290 -28.04 27.94 -14.61
CA LYS A 290 -27.08 26.86 -14.91
C LYS A 290 -26.19 26.49 -13.72
N ASN A 291 -26.05 27.41 -12.76
CA ASN A 291 -25.26 27.24 -11.54
C ASN A 291 -23.76 27.01 -11.78
N LEU A 292 -23.12 27.74 -12.70
CA LEU A 292 -21.66 27.65 -12.87
C LEU A 292 -20.96 28.02 -11.54
N PHE A 293 -19.96 27.28 -11.06
CA PHE A 293 -19.21 26.21 -11.72
C PHE A 293 -19.58 24.78 -11.24
N ALA A 294 -20.80 24.54 -10.79
CA ALA A 294 -21.24 23.18 -10.44
C ALA A 294 -21.13 22.23 -11.65
N ASN A 295 -20.74 20.98 -11.39
CA ASN A 295 -20.53 19.92 -12.39
C ASN A 295 -19.60 20.34 -13.54
N CYS A 296 -18.55 21.12 -13.23
CA CYS A 296 -17.55 21.54 -14.20
C CYS A 296 -16.23 20.80 -14.03
N VAL A 297 -15.60 20.47 -15.14
CA VAL A 297 -14.15 20.32 -15.21
C VAL A 297 -13.55 21.72 -15.27
N VAL A 298 -12.61 22.03 -14.39
CA VAL A 298 -11.98 23.37 -14.33
C VAL A 298 -10.47 23.22 -14.37
N ALA A 299 -9.84 23.99 -15.26
CA ALA A 299 -8.40 24.17 -15.31
C ALA A 299 -8.02 25.51 -14.69
N LEU A 300 -7.11 25.49 -13.72
CA LEU A 300 -6.60 26.66 -13.02
C LEU A 300 -5.08 26.73 -13.18
N ASP A 301 -4.57 27.95 -13.21
CA ASP A 301 -3.17 28.24 -12.96
C ASP A 301 -2.83 27.82 -11.51
N GLY A 302 -1.84 26.96 -11.32
CA GLY A 302 -1.55 26.35 -10.01
C GLY A 302 -0.96 27.33 -8.99
N GLU A 303 -0.25 28.36 -9.46
CA GLU A 303 0.39 29.35 -8.60
C GLU A 303 -0.56 30.48 -8.19
N THR A 304 -1.48 30.87 -9.07
CA THR A 304 -2.34 32.05 -8.88
C THR A 304 -3.81 31.70 -8.64
N GLY A 305 -4.24 30.48 -8.95
CA GLY A 305 -5.65 30.07 -8.90
C GLY A 305 -6.51 30.68 -10.01
N ARG A 306 -5.89 31.37 -10.98
CA ARG A 306 -6.61 32.01 -12.09
C ARG A 306 -7.23 30.94 -13.00
N ARG A 307 -8.52 31.09 -13.32
CA ARG A 307 -9.21 30.23 -14.27
C ARG A 307 -8.58 30.32 -15.66
N ILE A 308 -8.21 29.17 -16.22
CA ILE A 308 -7.79 29.03 -17.62
C ILE A 308 -9.04 28.79 -18.46
N TRP A 309 -9.67 27.63 -18.28
CA TRP A 309 -10.92 27.25 -18.94
C TRP A 309 -11.81 26.44 -17.98
N HIS A 310 -13.07 26.26 -18.35
CA HIS A 310 -13.97 25.32 -17.68
C HIS A 310 -14.90 24.68 -18.72
N PHE A 311 -15.38 23.48 -18.42
CA PHE A 311 -16.40 22.78 -19.21
C PHE A 311 -17.46 22.19 -18.27
N GLN A 312 -18.72 22.59 -18.44
CA GLN A 312 -19.83 22.10 -17.61
C GLN A 312 -20.41 20.83 -18.22
N THR A 313 -20.34 19.71 -17.50
CA THR A 313 -20.82 18.40 -17.97
C THR A 313 -22.29 18.14 -17.65
N LEU A 314 -22.90 18.98 -16.80
CA LEU A 314 -24.28 18.84 -16.38
C LEU A 314 -24.81 20.20 -15.94
N HIS A 315 -25.94 20.63 -16.52
CA HIS A 315 -26.59 21.90 -16.19
C HIS A 315 -27.62 21.72 -15.08
N HIS A 316 -27.56 22.56 -14.05
CA HIS A 316 -28.55 22.60 -12.97
C HIS A 316 -28.83 21.21 -12.37
N ASP A 317 -27.84 20.60 -11.73
CA ASP A 317 -27.95 19.24 -11.20
C ASP A 317 -29.14 19.05 -10.26
N LEU A 318 -29.86 17.94 -10.41
CA LEU A 318 -31.00 17.51 -9.61
C LEU A 318 -30.88 16.04 -9.15
N TRP A 319 -29.69 15.43 -9.28
CA TRP A 319 -29.48 13.98 -9.22
C TRP A 319 -28.29 13.52 -8.36
N ASP A 320 -27.52 14.44 -7.75
CA ASP A 320 -26.24 14.12 -7.11
C ASP A 320 -25.29 13.44 -8.12
N HIS A 321 -25.12 14.08 -9.28
CA HIS A 321 -24.30 13.62 -10.39
C HIS A 321 -23.00 14.43 -10.51
N ASP A 322 -22.36 14.62 -9.36
CA ASP A 322 -21.01 15.13 -9.19
C ASP A 322 -19.99 14.53 -10.16
N LEU A 323 -18.94 15.29 -10.45
CA LEU A 323 -17.70 14.75 -10.99
C LEU A 323 -16.91 14.12 -9.83
N PRO A 324 -16.82 12.78 -9.76
CA PRO A 324 -16.45 12.12 -8.51
C PRO A 324 -14.93 12.05 -8.27
N VAL A 325 -14.14 12.40 -9.29
CA VAL A 325 -12.67 12.31 -9.30
C VAL A 325 -12.11 13.45 -10.15
N CYS A 326 -10.88 13.91 -9.90
CA CYS A 326 -10.16 14.75 -10.86
C CYS A 326 -9.89 14.00 -12.17
N PRO A 327 -9.74 14.71 -13.29
CA PRO A 327 -9.60 14.05 -14.59
C PRO A 327 -8.22 13.45 -14.79
N ASN A 328 -8.14 12.38 -15.60
CA ASN A 328 -6.87 11.87 -16.09
C ASN A 328 -6.30 12.84 -17.13
N LEU A 329 -5.04 13.22 -16.97
CA LEU A 329 -4.33 14.08 -17.90
C LEU A 329 -3.49 13.21 -18.83
N ILE A 330 -4.00 12.93 -20.02
CA ILE A 330 -3.39 11.95 -20.93
C ILE A 330 -2.94 12.57 -22.26
N THR A 331 -2.18 11.80 -23.04
CA THR A 331 -1.81 12.15 -24.42
C THR A 331 -2.36 11.07 -25.36
N LEU A 332 -3.06 11.47 -26.42
CA LEU A 332 -3.65 10.54 -27.40
C LEU A 332 -3.09 10.80 -28.80
N ARG A 333 -3.04 9.75 -29.62
CA ARG A 333 -2.95 9.90 -31.07
C ARG A 333 -4.35 10.01 -31.66
N HIS A 334 -4.70 11.18 -32.17
CA HIS A 334 -6.01 11.43 -32.79
C HIS A 334 -5.83 12.20 -34.10
N GLY A 335 -6.46 11.73 -35.17
CA GLY A 335 -6.31 12.33 -36.51
C GLY A 335 -4.86 12.38 -37.02
N GLY A 336 -4.04 11.39 -36.66
CA GLY A 336 -2.62 11.32 -37.04
C GLY A 336 -1.69 12.27 -36.28
N ARG A 337 -2.18 12.99 -35.25
CA ARG A 337 -1.39 13.92 -34.43
C ARG A 337 -1.46 13.55 -32.96
N SER A 338 -0.40 13.88 -32.22
CA SER A 338 -0.44 13.85 -30.75
C SER A 338 -1.29 14.99 -30.22
N ARG A 339 -2.11 14.71 -29.20
CA ARG A 339 -3.01 15.65 -28.54
C ARG A 339 -2.97 15.42 -27.03
N ASP A 340 -2.63 16.46 -26.28
CA ASP A 340 -2.79 16.46 -24.83
C ASP A 340 -4.26 16.69 -24.51
N VAL A 341 -4.86 15.77 -23.75
CA VAL A 341 -6.28 15.84 -23.42
C VAL A 341 -6.53 15.60 -21.94
N VAL A 342 -7.74 15.93 -21.54
CA VAL A 342 -8.33 15.73 -20.21
C VAL A 342 -9.47 14.73 -20.39
N ALA A 343 -9.37 13.58 -19.72
CA ALA A 343 -10.43 12.58 -19.71
C ALA A 343 -11.14 12.58 -18.35
N GLN A 344 -12.41 13.00 -18.34
CA GLN A 344 -13.24 13.04 -17.14
C GLN A 344 -14.32 11.97 -17.20
N VAL A 345 -14.21 10.96 -16.33
CA VAL A 345 -15.30 10.02 -16.05
C VAL A 345 -16.33 10.66 -15.13
N THR A 346 -17.61 10.32 -15.30
CA THR A 346 -18.72 11.00 -14.63
C THR A 346 -19.67 10.04 -13.92
N LYS A 347 -20.36 10.52 -12.88
CA LYS A 347 -21.48 9.78 -12.26
C LYS A 347 -22.61 9.49 -13.25
N THR A 348 -22.77 10.30 -14.30
CA THR A 348 -23.75 10.05 -15.38
C THR A 348 -23.39 8.88 -16.30
N GLY A 349 -22.19 8.32 -16.20
CA GLY A 349 -21.76 7.18 -17.03
C GLY A 349 -21.10 7.55 -18.36
N TYR A 350 -20.76 8.82 -18.54
CA TYR A 350 -20.04 9.32 -19.72
C TYR A 350 -18.57 9.58 -19.41
N VAL A 351 -17.75 9.57 -20.47
CA VAL A 351 -16.39 10.11 -20.46
C VAL A 351 -16.36 11.34 -21.35
N TYR A 352 -15.97 12.48 -20.79
CA TYR A 352 -15.70 13.69 -21.56
C TYR A 352 -14.21 13.74 -21.88
N VAL A 353 -13.87 13.84 -23.16
CA VAL A 353 -12.49 13.99 -23.64
C VAL A 353 -12.34 15.41 -24.17
N LEU A 354 -11.58 16.22 -23.47
CA LEU A 354 -11.42 17.65 -23.73
C LEU A 354 -9.97 17.94 -24.10
N ASP A 355 -9.74 18.85 -25.03
CA ASP A 355 -8.41 19.39 -25.29
C ASP A 355 -7.85 20.05 -24.03
N ARG A 356 -6.61 19.73 -23.66
CA ARG A 356 -6.04 20.16 -22.38
C ARG A 356 -5.82 21.66 -22.29
N GLU A 357 -5.57 22.33 -23.41
CA GLU A 357 -5.23 23.75 -23.43
C GLU A 357 -6.47 24.64 -23.47
N THR A 358 -7.53 24.17 -24.14
CA THR A 358 -8.72 24.98 -24.45
C THR A 358 -9.98 24.54 -23.71
N GLY A 359 -10.06 23.27 -23.29
CA GLY A 359 -11.27 22.67 -22.74
C GLY A 359 -12.31 22.32 -23.80
N GLU A 360 -12.00 22.48 -25.09
CA GLU A 360 -12.91 22.12 -26.17
C GLU A 360 -13.05 20.60 -26.30
N PRO A 361 -14.27 20.05 -26.50
CA PRO A 361 -14.45 18.61 -26.68
C PRO A 361 -13.73 18.07 -27.91
N LEU A 362 -12.93 17.02 -27.72
CA LEU A 362 -12.30 16.29 -28.83
C LEU A 362 -13.35 15.52 -29.65
N PHE A 363 -14.33 14.94 -28.96
CA PHE A 363 -15.51 14.33 -29.57
C PHE A 363 -16.71 15.27 -29.45
N PRO A 364 -17.63 15.29 -30.44
CA PRO A 364 -18.80 16.16 -30.39
C PRO A 364 -19.62 15.94 -29.11
N VAL A 365 -19.98 17.04 -28.45
CA VAL A 365 -20.95 17.08 -27.34
C VAL A 365 -22.19 17.81 -27.83
N VAL A 366 -23.35 17.19 -27.68
CA VAL A 366 -24.63 17.73 -28.17
C VAL A 366 -25.56 18.05 -27.01
N GLU A 367 -26.18 19.23 -27.05
CA GLU A 367 -27.27 19.58 -26.14
C GLU A 367 -28.52 18.77 -26.50
N ARG A 368 -28.95 17.89 -25.59
CA ARG A 368 -30.17 17.08 -25.77
C ARG A 368 -31.29 17.57 -24.87
N PRO A 369 -32.51 17.77 -25.39
CA PRO A 369 -33.67 18.09 -24.57
C PRO A 369 -33.91 17.04 -23.49
N VAL A 370 -34.21 17.49 -22.28
CA VAL A 370 -34.58 16.65 -21.14
C VAL A 370 -35.94 17.07 -20.56
N PRO A 371 -36.64 16.18 -19.84
CA PRO A 371 -37.96 16.49 -19.31
C PRO A 371 -37.95 17.66 -18.31
N ALA A 372 -38.99 18.52 -18.38
CA ALA A 372 -39.19 19.58 -17.42
C ALA A 372 -39.63 19.05 -16.04
N SER A 373 -39.38 19.82 -14.99
CA SER A 373 -39.87 19.52 -13.64
C SER A 373 -41.35 19.91 -13.49
N ASP A 374 -42.10 19.08 -12.76
CA ASP A 374 -43.48 19.35 -12.30
C ASP A 374 -43.53 19.68 -10.80
N VAL A 375 -42.38 19.75 -10.13
CA VAL A 375 -42.29 20.08 -8.71
C VAL A 375 -42.46 21.59 -8.53
N PRO A 376 -43.38 22.07 -7.67
CA PRO A 376 -43.59 23.49 -7.45
C PRO A 376 -42.30 24.25 -7.08
N GLY A 377 -42.06 25.36 -7.78
CA GLY A 377 -40.89 26.22 -7.59
C GLY A 377 -39.60 25.71 -8.25
N GLU A 378 -39.56 24.45 -8.71
CA GLU A 378 -38.41 23.90 -9.42
C GLU A 378 -38.40 24.33 -10.89
N GLN A 379 -37.20 24.56 -11.42
CA GLN A 379 -37.00 24.86 -12.83
C GLN A 379 -35.80 24.09 -13.37
N ALA A 380 -36.04 22.84 -13.78
CA ALA A 380 -35.03 22.02 -14.45
C ALA A 380 -34.51 22.70 -15.72
N TRP A 381 -33.21 22.53 -16.01
CA TRP A 381 -32.62 23.05 -17.24
C TRP A 381 -33.14 22.27 -18.47
N PRO A 382 -33.48 22.94 -19.59
CA PRO A 382 -34.19 22.31 -20.70
C PRO A 382 -33.37 21.29 -21.51
N THR A 383 -32.05 21.35 -21.44
CA THR A 383 -31.14 20.46 -22.18
C THR A 383 -30.03 19.91 -21.29
N GLN A 384 -29.30 18.89 -21.74
CA GLN A 384 -28.05 18.48 -21.10
C GLN A 384 -26.98 18.24 -22.17
N PRO A 385 -25.71 18.61 -21.91
CA PRO A 385 -24.60 18.28 -22.79
C PRO A 385 -24.35 16.77 -22.72
N ILE A 386 -24.35 16.09 -23.86
CA ILE A 386 -24.13 14.64 -23.94
C ILE A 386 -23.06 14.35 -24.99
N PRO A 387 -21.93 13.71 -24.63
CA PRO A 387 -20.91 13.34 -25.60
C PRO A 387 -21.44 12.26 -26.54
N VAL A 388 -21.14 12.41 -27.83
CA VAL A 388 -21.48 11.41 -28.85
C VAL A 388 -20.52 10.21 -28.77
N LYS A 389 -19.27 10.45 -28.34
CA LYS A 389 -18.25 9.44 -28.14
C LYS A 389 -17.38 9.76 -26.91
N PRO A 390 -16.86 8.72 -26.22
CA PRO A 390 -17.30 7.33 -26.31
C PRO A 390 -18.77 7.16 -25.90
N PRO A 391 -19.45 6.06 -26.29
CA PRO A 391 -20.77 5.76 -25.75
C PRO A 391 -20.71 5.63 -24.22
N PRO A 392 -21.83 5.82 -23.51
CA PRO A 392 -21.82 5.66 -22.06
C PRO A 392 -21.39 4.25 -21.66
N PHE A 393 -20.55 4.15 -20.62
CA PHE A 393 -20.04 2.87 -20.13
C PHE A 393 -20.97 2.20 -19.11
N VAL A 394 -22.11 2.82 -18.83
CA VAL A 394 -23.22 2.26 -18.04
C VAL A 394 -24.56 2.68 -18.62
N ARG A 395 -25.63 1.95 -18.31
CA ARG A 395 -27.00 2.32 -18.66
C ARG A 395 -27.38 3.69 -18.07
N THR A 396 -27.93 4.55 -18.93
CA THR A 396 -28.38 5.93 -18.59
C THR A 396 -29.89 6.10 -18.64
N ALA A 397 -30.63 4.98 -18.68
CA ALA A 397 -32.09 4.94 -18.70
C ALA A 397 -32.59 3.64 -18.08
N PHE A 398 -33.78 3.68 -17.49
CA PHE A 398 -34.50 2.51 -16.97
C PHE A 398 -35.88 2.46 -17.63
N ASN A 399 -36.07 1.48 -18.52
CA ASN A 399 -37.33 1.21 -19.20
C ASN A 399 -37.91 -0.13 -18.75
N GLU A 400 -39.13 -0.45 -19.18
CA GLU A 400 -39.82 -1.70 -18.80
C GLU A 400 -39.04 -2.97 -19.20
N ASN A 401 -38.31 -2.92 -20.32
CA ASN A 401 -37.47 -4.03 -20.77
C ASN A 401 -36.23 -4.26 -19.88
N ASP A 402 -35.84 -3.25 -19.10
CA ASP A 402 -34.69 -3.31 -18.21
C ASP A 402 -35.05 -3.88 -16.83
N ILE A 403 -36.34 -4.10 -16.54
CA ILE A 403 -36.80 -4.71 -15.29
C ILE A 403 -36.18 -6.11 -15.13
N SER A 404 -35.61 -6.34 -13.96
CA SER A 404 -35.01 -7.61 -13.54
C SER A 404 -35.92 -8.81 -13.85
N ASP A 405 -35.33 -9.83 -14.45
CA ASP A 405 -35.95 -11.10 -14.85
C ASP A 405 -35.34 -12.31 -14.13
N LEU A 406 -34.71 -12.10 -12.96
CA LEU A 406 -34.18 -13.17 -12.11
C LEU A 406 -35.23 -14.24 -11.77
N SER A 407 -36.50 -13.85 -11.64
CA SER A 407 -37.65 -14.75 -11.60
C SER A 407 -38.92 -14.05 -12.12
N PRO A 408 -39.95 -14.81 -12.53
CA PRO A 408 -41.26 -14.23 -12.90
C PRO A 408 -41.87 -13.38 -11.78
N GLU A 409 -41.71 -13.79 -10.52
CA GLU A 409 -42.23 -13.09 -9.34
C GLU A 409 -41.50 -11.77 -9.11
N THR A 410 -40.16 -11.76 -9.20
CA THR A 410 -39.35 -10.52 -9.13
C THR A 410 -39.77 -9.55 -10.22
N ARG A 411 -39.89 -10.02 -11.47
CA ARG A 411 -40.32 -9.18 -12.60
C ARG A 411 -41.69 -8.57 -12.35
N ALA A 412 -42.68 -9.37 -11.93
CA ALA A 412 -44.04 -8.90 -11.67
C ALA A 412 -44.09 -7.89 -10.52
N ALA A 413 -43.36 -8.13 -9.43
CA ALA A 413 -43.30 -7.23 -8.27
C ALA A 413 -42.65 -5.89 -8.62
N VAL A 414 -41.51 -5.91 -9.31
CA VAL A 414 -40.82 -4.69 -9.76
C VAL A 414 -41.67 -3.92 -10.76
N LYS A 415 -42.31 -4.61 -11.73
CA LYS A 415 -43.20 -3.98 -12.71
C LYS A 415 -44.34 -3.21 -12.05
N LYS A 416 -44.97 -3.80 -11.03
CA LYS A 416 -46.04 -3.15 -10.28
C LYS A 416 -45.60 -1.82 -9.66
N GLU A 417 -44.39 -1.74 -9.10
CA GLU A 417 -43.86 -0.50 -8.55
C GLU A 417 -43.42 0.47 -9.67
N PHE A 418 -42.73 -0.03 -10.70
CA PHE A 418 -42.30 0.73 -11.88
C PHE A 418 -43.45 1.52 -12.51
N ASP A 419 -44.64 0.93 -12.63
CA ASP A 419 -45.83 1.58 -13.21
C ASP A 419 -46.35 2.79 -12.42
N THR A 420 -45.92 2.95 -11.17
CA THR A 420 -46.29 4.08 -10.31
C THR A 420 -45.26 5.22 -10.33
N LEU A 421 -44.05 4.95 -10.84
CA LEU A 421 -42.90 5.83 -10.80
C LEU A 421 -42.69 6.56 -12.13
N ARG A 422 -41.94 7.66 -12.11
CA ARG A 422 -41.39 8.26 -13.33
C ARG A 422 -40.17 7.43 -13.78
N SER A 423 -40.16 6.99 -15.03
CA SER A 423 -39.11 6.15 -15.62
C SER A 423 -38.66 6.67 -16.99
N GLY A 424 -37.71 5.99 -17.63
CA GLY A 424 -37.10 6.42 -18.89
C GLY A 424 -35.69 6.96 -18.68
N THR A 425 -35.39 8.12 -19.23
CA THR A 425 -34.06 8.76 -19.13
C THR A 425 -33.63 9.01 -17.68
N GLY A 426 -32.33 8.86 -17.40
CA GLY A 426 -31.71 9.22 -16.11
C GLY A 426 -31.81 10.72 -15.79
N PHE A 427 -32.03 11.57 -16.79
CA PHE A 427 -32.25 13.02 -16.61
C PHE A 427 -33.72 13.38 -16.33
N ASN A 428 -34.55 12.41 -15.95
CA ASN A 428 -35.88 12.73 -15.43
C ASN A 428 -35.73 13.50 -14.10
N PRO A 429 -36.37 14.67 -13.94
CA PRO A 429 -36.22 15.42 -12.71
C PRO A 429 -36.84 14.65 -11.52
N PRO A 430 -36.41 14.96 -10.29
CA PRO A 430 -37.08 14.53 -9.06
C PRO A 430 -38.59 14.81 -9.09
N SER A 431 -39.39 14.00 -8.38
CA SER A 431 -40.84 14.18 -8.31
C SER A 431 -41.42 13.84 -6.94
N LEU A 432 -42.66 14.26 -6.70
CA LEU A 432 -43.41 13.93 -5.48
C LEU A 432 -43.89 12.47 -5.45
N LYS A 433 -44.11 11.85 -6.62
CA LYS A 433 -44.50 10.44 -6.74
C LYS A 433 -43.31 9.47 -6.71
N GLY A 434 -42.12 9.94 -7.11
CA GLY A 434 -40.90 9.15 -7.21
C GLY A 434 -40.41 9.03 -8.65
N THR A 435 -39.11 9.22 -8.84
CA THR A 435 -38.40 9.10 -10.11
C THR A 435 -37.33 8.03 -10.00
N ILE A 436 -37.29 7.10 -10.96
CA ILE A 436 -36.20 6.13 -11.09
C ILE A 436 -35.05 6.85 -11.79
N THR A 437 -33.86 6.82 -11.19
CA THR A 437 -32.62 7.27 -11.81
C THR A 437 -31.63 6.12 -11.97
N VAL A 438 -31.00 6.05 -13.14
CA VAL A 438 -29.86 5.18 -13.43
C VAL A 438 -28.89 5.93 -14.38
N PRO A 439 -27.60 6.04 -14.05
CA PRO A 439 -26.95 5.52 -12.84
C PRO A 439 -27.50 6.14 -11.54
N GLY A 440 -27.38 5.42 -10.43
CA GLY A 440 -27.88 5.85 -9.12
C GLY A 440 -27.05 6.97 -8.48
N PHE A 441 -27.23 7.23 -7.20
CA PHE A 441 -26.52 8.29 -6.45
C PHE A 441 -25.02 8.06 -6.34
N HIS A 442 -24.61 6.78 -6.31
CA HIS A 442 -23.19 6.44 -6.38
C HIS A 442 -22.60 6.63 -7.80
N GLY A 443 -23.45 6.87 -8.80
CA GLY A 443 -23.08 7.12 -10.19
C GLY A 443 -22.64 5.87 -10.94
N GLY A 444 -22.33 6.04 -12.22
CA GLY A 444 -21.64 5.07 -13.05
C GLY A 444 -20.21 4.90 -12.57
N ALA A 445 -19.39 5.95 -12.73
CA ALA A 445 -18.09 6.05 -12.05
C ALA A 445 -18.27 6.59 -10.63
N THR A 446 -17.39 6.16 -9.73
CA THR A 446 -17.32 6.64 -8.34
C THR A 446 -16.04 7.44 -8.08
N TRP A 447 -15.74 7.75 -6.82
CA TRP A 447 -14.49 8.43 -6.42
C TRP A 447 -13.23 7.69 -6.81
N SER A 448 -13.38 6.40 -7.08
CA SER A 448 -12.31 5.58 -7.56
C SER A 448 -11.81 6.01 -8.93
N GLY A 449 -12.57 6.65 -9.81
CA GLY A 449 -12.05 7.10 -11.11
C GLY A 449 -11.58 6.00 -12.06
N ALA A 450 -10.61 6.31 -12.92
CA ALA A 450 -10.14 5.43 -13.99
C ALA A 450 -8.60 5.40 -14.07
N SER A 451 -8.06 4.34 -14.67
CA SER A 451 -6.66 4.24 -15.06
C SER A 451 -6.50 4.29 -16.58
N PHE A 452 -5.34 4.70 -17.08
CA PHE A 452 -5.08 4.89 -18.50
C PHE A 452 -3.76 4.25 -18.90
N ASP A 453 -3.75 3.49 -19.99
CA ASP A 453 -2.54 2.91 -20.58
C ASP A 453 -2.07 3.76 -21.77
N PRO A 454 -0.95 4.51 -21.63
CA PRO A 454 -0.44 5.36 -22.71
C PRO A 454 0.07 4.57 -23.92
N ALA A 455 0.43 3.29 -23.76
CA ALA A 455 0.91 2.48 -24.87
C ALA A 455 -0.23 2.07 -25.82
N THR A 456 -1.42 1.85 -25.29
CA THR A 456 -2.59 1.38 -26.06
C THR A 456 -3.64 2.48 -26.29
N GLY A 457 -3.62 3.55 -25.50
CA GLY A 457 -4.66 4.58 -25.50
C GLY A 457 -5.98 4.13 -24.88
N LEU A 458 -5.95 3.07 -24.08
CA LEU A 458 -7.12 2.51 -23.39
C LEU A 458 -7.29 3.12 -22.01
N LEU A 459 -8.52 3.54 -21.71
CA LEU A 459 -8.97 3.96 -20.39
C LEU A 459 -9.77 2.82 -19.74
N TYR A 460 -9.41 2.44 -18.53
CA TYR A 460 -10.07 1.40 -17.75
C TYR A 460 -10.89 2.03 -16.63
N VAL A 461 -12.19 1.76 -16.61
CA VAL A 461 -13.12 2.34 -15.64
C VAL A 461 -14.10 1.28 -15.13
N ASN A 462 -14.37 1.29 -13.84
CA ASN A 462 -15.44 0.49 -13.25
C ASN A 462 -16.78 1.26 -13.26
N GLY A 463 -17.87 0.53 -13.51
CA GLY A 463 -19.22 1.06 -13.62
C GLY A 463 -20.18 0.47 -12.59
N ASN A 464 -21.16 1.26 -12.14
CA ASN A 464 -22.32 0.78 -11.37
C ASN A 464 -23.63 1.07 -12.12
N GLU A 465 -24.48 0.04 -12.21
CA GLU A 465 -25.80 0.11 -12.83
C GLU A 465 -26.89 -0.14 -11.78
N ILE A 466 -26.79 0.59 -10.67
CA ILE A 466 -27.70 0.44 -9.52
C ILE A 466 -28.75 1.55 -9.56
N PRO A 467 -30.05 1.23 -9.76
CA PRO A 467 -31.09 2.24 -9.80
C PRO A 467 -31.43 2.78 -8.40
N ASN A 468 -31.66 4.09 -8.31
CA ASN A 468 -32.15 4.76 -7.12
C ASN A 468 -33.54 5.38 -7.34
N LEU A 469 -34.27 5.59 -6.24
CA LEU A 469 -35.55 6.30 -6.24
C LEU A 469 -35.38 7.70 -5.65
N ILE A 470 -35.66 8.72 -6.46
CA ILE A 470 -35.72 10.11 -6.02
C ILE A 470 -37.18 10.49 -5.77
N THR A 471 -37.57 10.56 -4.50
CA THR A 471 -38.88 11.07 -4.09
C THR A 471 -38.69 12.30 -3.21
N LEU A 472 -39.22 13.44 -3.65
CA LEU A 472 -39.28 14.64 -2.82
C LEU A 472 -40.49 14.59 -1.89
N VAL A 473 -40.27 14.95 -0.63
CA VAL A 473 -41.32 15.08 0.38
C VAL A 473 -41.27 16.48 0.99
N PRO A 474 -42.43 17.08 1.35
CA PRO A 474 -42.45 18.38 2.00
C PRO A 474 -41.58 18.42 3.26
N ALA A 475 -40.81 19.49 3.41
CA ALA A 475 -40.07 19.76 4.64
C ALA A 475 -41.04 20.17 5.76
N LYS A 476 -40.64 19.93 7.02
CA LYS A 476 -41.41 20.42 8.18
C LYS A 476 -41.43 21.96 8.15
N LYS A 477 -42.56 22.57 8.53
CA LYS A 477 -42.70 24.04 8.64
C LYS A 477 -41.56 24.62 9.49
N GLY A 478 -41.04 25.78 9.08
CA GLY A 478 -39.97 26.50 9.78
C GLY A 478 -38.53 26.06 9.48
N ARG A 479 -38.32 25.11 8.55
CA ARG A 479 -36.97 24.65 8.17
C ARG A 479 -36.21 25.56 7.18
N GLY A 480 -36.90 26.48 6.50
CA GLY A 480 -36.28 27.42 5.56
C GLY A 480 -36.05 26.87 4.14
N PHE A 481 -36.58 25.69 3.82
CA PHE A 481 -36.58 25.07 2.49
C PHE A 481 -37.87 24.25 2.29
N PRO A 482 -38.38 24.09 1.05
CA PRO A 482 -39.69 23.49 0.81
C PRO A 482 -39.68 21.96 0.78
N TYR A 483 -38.59 21.34 0.33
CA TYR A 483 -38.51 19.90 0.10
C TYR A 483 -37.24 19.29 0.69
N ARG A 484 -37.30 17.97 0.93
CA ARG A 484 -36.17 17.09 1.18
C ARG A 484 -36.40 15.79 0.41
N ILE A 485 -35.36 14.98 0.23
CA ILE A 485 -35.56 13.62 -0.25
C ILE A 485 -36.17 12.72 0.84
N LYS A 486 -36.94 11.73 0.41
CA LYS A 486 -37.50 10.67 1.26
C LYS A 486 -36.39 9.85 1.93
N GLY A 487 -35.29 9.61 1.19
CA GLY A 487 -34.07 8.96 1.65
C GLY A 487 -33.20 8.49 0.46
N TYR A 488 -32.00 8.00 0.74
CA TYR A 488 -31.11 7.38 -0.27
C TYR A 488 -31.57 5.95 -0.59
N LEU A 489 -32.71 5.82 -1.27
CA LEU A 489 -33.38 4.53 -1.52
C LEU A 489 -32.88 3.90 -2.82
N LYS A 490 -32.38 2.67 -2.76
CA LYS A 490 -32.08 1.83 -3.94
C LYS A 490 -33.34 1.11 -4.38
N PHE A 491 -33.61 1.07 -5.68
CA PHE A 491 -34.75 0.32 -6.22
C PHE A 491 -34.37 -1.17 -6.34
N ARG A 492 -35.05 -2.02 -5.57
CA ARG A 492 -34.73 -3.45 -5.44
C ARG A 492 -35.96 -4.32 -5.63
N GLY A 493 -35.75 -5.54 -6.09
CA GLY A 493 -36.78 -6.57 -6.10
C GLY A 493 -37.06 -7.13 -4.70
N PRO A 494 -38.13 -7.94 -4.56
CA PRO A 494 -38.46 -8.61 -3.29
C PRO A 494 -37.40 -9.62 -2.83
N ASP A 495 -36.56 -10.07 -3.75
CA ASP A 495 -35.39 -10.93 -3.53
C ASP A 495 -34.16 -10.17 -2.98
N GLY A 496 -34.22 -8.83 -2.90
CA GLY A 496 -33.17 -7.98 -2.36
C GLY A 496 -32.11 -7.55 -3.38
N TYR A 497 -32.19 -8.00 -4.63
CA TYR A 497 -31.30 -7.60 -5.72
C TYR A 497 -31.77 -6.30 -6.41
N PRO A 498 -30.90 -5.60 -7.16
CA PRO A 498 -31.32 -4.45 -7.95
C PRO A 498 -32.53 -4.76 -8.85
N ALA A 499 -33.45 -3.80 -8.94
CA ALA A 499 -34.68 -3.91 -9.74
C ALA A 499 -34.43 -3.97 -11.26
N ILE A 500 -33.18 -3.74 -11.69
CA ILE A 500 -32.75 -3.76 -13.09
C ILE A 500 -32.04 -5.08 -13.42
N LYS A 501 -32.09 -5.55 -14.66
CA LYS A 501 -31.35 -6.73 -15.12
C LYS A 501 -29.83 -6.56 -14.93
N PRO A 502 -29.05 -7.61 -14.67
CA PRO A 502 -27.58 -7.53 -14.66
C PRO A 502 -27.00 -7.21 -16.05
N PRO A 503 -25.74 -6.74 -16.15
CA PRO A 503 -24.78 -6.59 -15.06
C PRO A 503 -25.10 -5.40 -14.14
N TRP A 504 -24.76 -5.50 -12.85
CA TRP A 504 -24.95 -4.43 -11.86
C TRP A 504 -23.67 -3.66 -11.56
N GLY A 505 -22.53 -4.28 -11.83
CA GLY A 505 -21.22 -3.66 -11.78
C GLY A 505 -20.35 -4.21 -12.90
N THR A 506 -19.52 -3.37 -13.48
CA THR A 506 -18.69 -3.70 -14.65
C THR A 506 -17.28 -3.13 -14.53
N VAL A 507 -16.35 -3.67 -15.31
CA VAL A 507 -15.12 -3.01 -15.74
C VAL A 507 -15.17 -2.86 -17.26
N SER A 508 -14.79 -1.69 -17.76
CA SER A 508 -14.74 -1.38 -19.19
C SER A 508 -13.36 -0.92 -19.60
N ALA A 509 -12.89 -1.38 -20.76
CA ALA A 509 -11.81 -0.74 -21.50
C ALA A 509 -12.39 0.12 -22.62
N ILE A 510 -12.06 1.40 -22.61
CA ILE A 510 -12.54 2.40 -23.55
C ILE A 510 -11.34 2.89 -24.38
N ASP A 511 -11.42 2.72 -25.69
CA ASP A 511 -10.46 3.28 -26.63
C ASP A 511 -10.77 4.77 -26.83
N LEU A 512 -9.92 5.62 -26.27
CA LEU A 512 -10.10 7.07 -26.35
C LEU A 512 -9.62 7.65 -27.69
N GLN A 513 -8.89 6.89 -28.50
CA GLN A 513 -8.48 7.33 -29.84
C GLN A 513 -9.68 7.26 -30.80
N GLU A 514 -10.42 6.15 -30.74
CA GLU A 514 -11.59 5.88 -31.60
C GLU A 514 -12.93 6.33 -30.98
N GLY A 515 -12.96 6.49 -29.65
CA GLY A 515 -14.16 6.76 -28.87
C GLY A 515 -15.11 5.57 -28.86
N THR A 516 -14.59 4.37 -28.59
CA THR A 516 -15.33 3.09 -28.59
C THR A 516 -15.07 2.30 -27.30
N ILE A 517 -16.00 1.42 -26.93
CA ILE A 517 -15.77 0.46 -25.84
C ILE A 517 -15.17 -0.79 -26.48
N ARG A 518 -13.97 -1.20 -26.05
CA ARG A 518 -13.26 -2.38 -26.58
C ARG A 518 -13.79 -3.67 -25.98
N TRP A 519 -13.97 -3.67 -24.67
CA TRP A 519 -14.61 -4.73 -23.93
C TRP A 519 -15.26 -4.18 -22.66
N GLN A 520 -16.25 -4.91 -22.16
CA GLN A 520 -16.89 -4.67 -20.88
C GLN A 520 -17.24 -6.01 -20.26
N VAL A 521 -16.88 -6.20 -19.00
CA VAL A 521 -17.11 -7.46 -18.26
C VAL A 521 -17.72 -7.18 -16.88
N PRO A 522 -18.53 -8.10 -16.31
CA PRO A 522 -19.07 -7.94 -14.97
C PRO A 522 -17.96 -7.89 -13.90
N LEU A 523 -18.07 -6.98 -12.93
CA LEU A 523 -17.19 -6.88 -11.76
C LEU A 523 -17.89 -7.41 -10.51
N GLY A 524 -17.38 -8.53 -10.02
CA GLY A 524 -17.86 -9.22 -8.83
C GLY A 524 -19.03 -10.17 -9.06
N GLU A 525 -19.36 -10.95 -8.05
CA GLU A 525 -20.37 -12.01 -8.19
C GLU A 525 -21.28 -12.23 -6.98
N HIS A 526 -22.38 -12.94 -7.26
CA HIS A 526 -23.31 -13.51 -6.30
C HIS A 526 -23.28 -15.04 -6.45
N PRO A 527 -22.47 -15.78 -5.66
CA PRO A 527 -22.28 -17.23 -5.82
C PRO A 527 -23.59 -18.03 -5.74
N GLU A 528 -24.57 -17.54 -4.99
CA GLU A 528 -25.92 -18.07 -4.90
C GLU A 528 -26.74 -17.94 -6.20
N LEU A 529 -26.50 -16.92 -7.03
CA LEU A 529 -27.14 -16.77 -8.34
C LEU A 529 -26.44 -17.62 -9.39
N THR A 530 -25.10 -17.66 -9.38
CA THR A 530 -24.32 -18.53 -10.27
C THR A 530 -24.66 -20.00 -10.09
N ARG A 531 -24.85 -20.47 -8.83
CA ARG A 531 -25.32 -21.83 -8.53
C ARG A 531 -26.72 -22.14 -9.08
N LYS A 532 -27.53 -21.13 -9.38
CA LYS A 532 -28.84 -21.28 -10.03
C LYS A 532 -28.77 -21.22 -11.56
N GLY A 533 -27.58 -21.16 -12.13
CA GLY A 533 -27.37 -21.07 -13.59
C GLY A 533 -27.45 -19.65 -14.16
N ILE A 534 -27.52 -18.62 -13.31
CA ILE A 534 -27.48 -17.22 -13.75
C ILE A 534 -26.01 -16.83 -13.97
N PRO A 535 -25.63 -16.27 -15.13
CA PRO A 535 -24.25 -15.81 -15.35
C PRO A 535 -23.80 -14.76 -14.32
N ARG A 536 -22.48 -14.53 -14.20
CA ARG A 536 -21.92 -13.53 -13.28
C ARG A 536 -22.62 -12.18 -13.49
N THR A 537 -23.31 -11.71 -12.44
CA THR A 537 -24.19 -10.55 -12.53
C THR A 537 -23.46 -9.24 -12.29
N GLY A 538 -22.20 -9.26 -11.85
CA GLY A 538 -21.57 -8.08 -11.26
C GLY A 538 -22.19 -7.75 -9.90
N THR A 539 -21.53 -6.86 -9.17
CA THR A 539 -22.03 -6.31 -7.91
C THR A 539 -21.74 -4.81 -7.84
N GLU A 540 -22.52 -4.10 -7.02
CA GLU A 540 -22.18 -2.72 -6.69
C GLU A 540 -20.76 -2.63 -6.12
N ASN A 541 -19.98 -1.68 -6.63
CA ASN A 541 -18.56 -1.59 -6.39
C ASN A 541 -18.07 -0.14 -6.19
N PHE A 542 -17.01 0.01 -5.39
CA PHE A 542 -16.42 1.30 -5.02
C PHE A 542 -14.89 1.34 -5.14
N GLY A 543 -14.28 0.30 -5.71
CA GLY A 543 -12.82 0.22 -5.92
C GLY A 543 -12.39 0.92 -7.21
N GLY A 544 -11.08 1.10 -7.39
CA GLY A 544 -10.51 1.68 -8.62
C GLY A 544 -9.60 0.70 -9.36
N THR A 545 -9.34 1.00 -10.62
CA THR A 545 -8.37 0.27 -11.46
C THR A 545 -6.98 0.88 -11.34
N ILE A 546 -5.96 0.03 -11.47
CA ILE A 546 -4.63 0.39 -11.97
C ILE A 546 -4.32 -0.48 -13.20
N VAL A 547 -3.43 -0.01 -14.06
CA VAL A 547 -2.96 -0.78 -15.22
C VAL A 547 -1.43 -0.87 -15.23
N THR A 548 -0.89 -2.01 -15.62
CA THR A 548 0.57 -2.25 -15.65
C THR A 548 1.07 -2.58 -17.07
N ALA A 549 2.37 -2.34 -17.30
CA ALA A 549 3.06 -2.74 -18.52
C ALA A 549 3.03 -4.27 -18.73
N GLY A 550 2.97 -5.05 -17.65
CA GLY A 550 2.79 -6.51 -17.67
C GLY A 550 1.47 -7.01 -18.30
N GLY A 551 0.58 -6.11 -18.73
CA GLY A 551 -0.63 -6.46 -19.47
C GLY A 551 -1.86 -6.67 -18.60
N LEU A 552 -1.86 -6.16 -17.37
CA LEU A 552 -2.87 -6.43 -16.36
C LEU A 552 -3.63 -5.18 -15.92
N VAL A 553 -4.91 -5.37 -15.58
CA VAL A 553 -5.74 -4.40 -14.85
C VAL A 553 -6.07 -5.00 -13.49
N PHE A 554 -5.61 -4.37 -12.41
CA PHE A 554 -5.93 -4.80 -11.05
C PHE A 554 -7.07 -3.96 -10.47
N ILE A 555 -8.01 -4.62 -9.79
CA ILE A 555 -9.16 -3.94 -9.16
C ILE A 555 -9.78 -4.80 -8.05
N GLY A 556 -10.18 -4.14 -6.96
CA GLY A 556 -11.04 -4.71 -5.92
C GLY A 556 -12.40 -4.02 -5.86
N GLY A 557 -13.00 -4.03 -4.67
CA GLY A 557 -14.11 -3.13 -4.34
C GLY A 557 -15.50 -3.60 -4.73
N SER A 558 -15.64 -4.81 -5.27
CA SER A 558 -16.92 -5.52 -5.39
C SER A 558 -17.40 -6.08 -4.05
N LYS A 559 -18.69 -6.43 -4.00
CA LYS A 559 -19.36 -6.95 -2.78
C LYS A 559 -18.91 -8.35 -2.39
N ASP A 560 -18.34 -9.11 -3.32
CA ASP A 560 -17.75 -10.44 -3.08
C ASP A 560 -16.41 -10.40 -2.31
N GLU A 561 -15.89 -9.20 -2.02
CA GLU A 561 -14.65 -9.00 -1.26
C GLU A 561 -13.44 -9.65 -1.93
N ARG A 562 -13.43 -9.73 -3.27
CA ARG A 562 -12.30 -10.26 -4.06
C ARG A 562 -11.41 -9.14 -4.60
N PHE A 563 -10.13 -9.44 -4.72
CA PHE A 563 -9.17 -8.66 -5.51
C PHE A 563 -8.92 -9.39 -6.83
N HIS A 564 -9.03 -8.70 -7.96
CA HIS A 564 -9.01 -9.29 -9.29
C HIS A 564 -7.86 -8.73 -10.13
N ALA A 565 -7.35 -9.56 -11.05
CA ALA A 565 -6.49 -9.14 -12.15
C ALA A 565 -7.09 -9.60 -13.49
N PHE A 566 -7.30 -8.64 -14.39
CA PHE A 566 -7.83 -8.89 -15.74
C PHE A 566 -6.74 -8.70 -16.80
N ASP A 567 -6.80 -9.45 -17.90
CA ASP A 567 -6.04 -9.12 -19.11
C ASP A 567 -6.51 -7.74 -19.64
N LYS A 568 -5.58 -6.81 -19.78
CA LYS A 568 -5.91 -5.42 -20.17
C LYS A 568 -6.45 -5.30 -21.60
N THR A 569 -6.20 -6.28 -22.45
CA THR A 569 -6.59 -6.32 -23.87
C THR A 569 -7.94 -7.00 -24.08
N THR A 570 -8.21 -8.09 -23.37
CA THR A 570 -9.40 -8.92 -23.59
C THR A 570 -10.47 -8.78 -22.50
N GLY A 571 -10.11 -8.32 -21.31
CA GLY A 571 -10.99 -8.31 -20.13
C GLY A 571 -11.16 -9.68 -19.49
N GLU A 572 -10.37 -10.69 -19.89
CA GLU A 572 -10.37 -12.01 -19.26
C GLU A 572 -9.89 -11.93 -17.81
N LEU A 573 -10.60 -12.57 -16.87
CA LEU A 573 -10.18 -12.67 -15.48
C LEU A 573 -9.07 -13.73 -15.37
N LEU A 574 -7.84 -13.29 -15.04
CA LEU A 574 -6.66 -14.16 -14.96
C LEU A 574 -6.33 -14.61 -13.54
N TRP A 575 -6.69 -13.81 -12.54
CA TRP A 575 -6.43 -14.11 -11.14
C TRP A 575 -7.42 -13.42 -10.23
N GLU A 576 -7.76 -14.06 -9.11
CA GLU A 576 -8.55 -13.48 -8.05
C GLU A 576 -8.17 -14.04 -6.67
N HIS A 577 -8.30 -13.21 -5.64
CA HIS A 577 -7.96 -13.58 -4.26
C HIS A 577 -8.99 -13.02 -3.27
N PRO A 578 -9.39 -13.76 -2.22
CA PRO A 578 -10.29 -13.22 -1.19
C PRO A 578 -9.55 -12.21 -0.32
N LEU A 579 -10.13 -11.03 -0.11
CA LEU A 579 -9.63 -10.04 0.84
C LEU A 579 -10.22 -10.28 2.24
N PRO A 580 -9.51 -9.85 3.31
CA PRO A 580 -10.02 -9.94 4.67
C PRO A 580 -11.27 -9.07 4.90
N ALA A 581 -11.50 -8.05 4.09
CA ALA A 581 -12.74 -7.27 3.99
C ALA A 581 -12.81 -6.57 2.62
N GLY A 582 -13.94 -5.94 2.29
CA GLY A 582 -14.12 -5.18 1.05
C GLY A 582 -13.02 -4.13 0.79
N GLY A 583 -12.39 -4.18 -0.38
CA GLY A 583 -11.32 -3.27 -0.79
C GLY A 583 -11.81 -2.06 -1.59
N TYR A 584 -12.30 -1.01 -0.92
CA TYR A 584 -12.92 0.18 -1.54
C TYR A 584 -11.93 1.33 -1.86
N ALA A 585 -10.65 1.02 -1.87
CA ALA A 585 -9.60 1.91 -2.35
C ALA A 585 -9.22 1.59 -3.80
N THR A 586 -8.41 2.45 -4.41
CA THR A 586 -7.65 2.08 -5.61
C THR A 586 -6.40 1.33 -5.16
N PRO A 587 -6.09 0.14 -5.71
CA PRO A 587 -4.81 -0.52 -5.45
C PRO A 587 -3.65 0.32 -5.98
N MET A 588 -2.43 -0.03 -5.62
CA MET A 588 -1.21 0.58 -6.17
C MET A 588 -0.12 -0.48 -6.34
N THR A 589 0.90 -0.21 -7.15
CA THR A 589 2.03 -1.13 -7.35
C THR A 589 3.35 -0.39 -7.30
N TYR A 590 4.39 -1.06 -6.84
CA TYR A 590 5.75 -0.55 -6.75
C TYR A 590 6.74 -1.71 -6.78
N ALA A 591 8.03 -1.43 -6.83
CA ALA A 591 9.08 -2.40 -6.59
C ALA A 591 10.07 -1.91 -5.54
N VAL A 592 10.60 -2.85 -4.75
CA VAL A 592 11.72 -2.64 -3.83
C VAL A 592 12.62 -3.86 -3.95
N ASP A 593 13.93 -3.63 -3.99
CA ASP A 593 14.94 -4.69 -4.13
C ASP A 593 14.69 -5.62 -5.33
N GLY A 594 14.19 -5.05 -6.43
CA GLY A 594 13.89 -5.80 -7.66
C GLY A 594 12.67 -6.73 -7.57
N ARG A 595 11.85 -6.61 -6.52
CA ARG A 595 10.58 -7.36 -6.37
C ARG A 595 9.40 -6.41 -6.48
N GLN A 596 8.48 -6.70 -7.40
CA GLN A 596 7.25 -5.95 -7.59
C GLN A 596 6.18 -6.40 -6.58
N TYR A 597 5.48 -5.42 -6.02
CA TYR A 597 4.39 -5.57 -5.08
C TYR A 597 3.13 -4.89 -5.64
N VAL A 598 1.95 -5.45 -5.35
CA VAL A 598 0.65 -4.82 -5.58
C VAL A 598 -0.09 -4.76 -4.24
N VAL A 599 -0.51 -3.58 -3.82
CA VAL A 599 -1.08 -3.33 -2.48
C VAL A 599 -2.50 -2.78 -2.57
N ILE A 600 -3.38 -3.27 -1.70
CA ILE A 600 -4.76 -2.77 -1.58
C ILE A 600 -5.17 -2.65 -0.11
N ALA A 601 -5.89 -1.57 0.22
CA ALA A 601 -6.55 -1.41 1.51
C ALA A 601 -7.86 -2.21 1.55
N ALA A 602 -7.99 -3.09 2.54
CA ALA A 602 -9.16 -3.92 2.82
C ALA A 602 -9.86 -3.44 4.10
N GLY A 603 -10.44 -2.23 4.04
CA GLY A 603 -11.09 -1.60 5.20
C GLY A 603 -12.60 -1.86 5.34
N GLY A 604 -13.29 -2.22 4.26
CA GLY A 604 -14.72 -2.55 4.28
C GLY A 604 -15.63 -1.51 4.96
N ALA A 605 -16.37 -1.97 5.98
CA ALA A 605 -17.20 -1.19 6.92
C ALA A 605 -18.63 -0.86 6.47
N GLY A 606 -19.35 -1.88 5.98
CA GLY A 606 -20.80 -1.80 5.78
C GLY A 606 -21.25 -1.10 4.49
N LYS A 607 -20.33 -0.60 3.66
CA LYS A 607 -20.58 -0.20 2.27
C LYS A 607 -20.20 -1.36 1.35
N PRO A 608 -21.00 -1.83 0.38
CA PRO A 608 -22.47 -1.88 0.32
C PRO A 608 -23.05 -3.05 1.15
N GLY A 609 -22.56 -3.25 2.38
CA GLY A 609 -22.99 -4.31 3.29
C GLY A 609 -21.94 -5.38 3.58
N THR A 610 -20.67 -5.12 3.32
CA THR A 610 -19.54 -6.00 3.64
C THR A 610 -19.06 -5.81 5.07
N LYS A 611 -18.25 -6.77 5.56
CA LYS A 611 -17.66 -6.71 6.91
C LYS A 611 -16.70 -5.51 7.03
N ALA A 612 -16.49 -5.07 8.27
CA ALA A 612 -15.41 -4.13 8.55
C ALA A 612 -14.06 -4.85 8.53
N GLY A 613 -13.04 -4.16 8.04
CA GLY A 613 -11.65 -4.59 8.07
C GLY A 613 -10.72 -3.43 8.43
N ASP A 614 -9.45 -3.74 8.63
CA ASP A 614 -8.41 -2.80 9.03
C ASP A 614 -7.06 -3.11 8.39
N ALA A 615 -7.06 -3.92 7.32
CA ALA A 615 -5.87 -4.48 6.74
C ALA A 615 -5.42 -3.72 5.48
N PHE A 616 -4.12 -3.61 5.29
CA PHE A 616 -3.48 -3.39 4.00
C PHE A 616 -2.80 -4.69 3.60
N VAL A 617 -3.08 -5.19 2.40
CA VAL A 617 -2.59 -6.47 1.92
C VAL A 617 -1.69 -6.23 0.71
N ALA A 618 -0.46 -6.74 0.76
CA ALA A 618 0.48 -6.71 -0.35
C ALA A 618 0.62 -8.08 -0.98
N PHE A 619 0.62 -8.12 -2.30
CA PHE A 619 0.83 -9.31 -3.11
C PHE A 619 2.12 -9.17 -3.91
N ALA A 620 2.87 -10.24 -4.05
CA ALA A 620 4.04 -10.29 -4.92
C ALA A 620 4.21 -11.72 -5.47
N LEU A 621 5.01 -11.88 -6.51
CA LEU A 621 5.48 -13.21 -6.87
C LEU A 621 6.33 -13.79 -5.72
N PRO A 622 6.34 -15.12 -5.53
CA PRO A 622 7.24 -15.76 -4.59
C PRO A 622 8.67 -15.31 -4.86
N ARG A 623 9.46 -15.10 -3.80
CA ARG A 623 10.88 -14.78 -3.98
C ARG A 623 11.50 -15.87 -4.86
N ALA A 624 12.08 -15.47 -5.98
CA ALA A 624 12.89 -16.38 -6.78
C ALA A 624 13.93 -16.97 -5.83
N LYS A 625 13.94 -18.29 -5.67
CA LYS A 625 15.07 -18.95 -5.02
C LYS A 625 16.27 -18.62 -5.90
N PRO A 626 17.29 -17.90 -5.39
CA PRO A 626 18.37 -17.47 -6.26
C PRO A 626 19.02 -18.70 -6.90
N ASP A 627 19.17 -18.71 -8.22
CA ASP A 627 19.84 -19.76 -9.01
C ASP A 627 21.35 -19.86 -8.72
N GLY A 628 21.80 -19.30 -7.60
CA GLY A 628 23.19 -19.14 -7.21
C GLY A 628 23.69 -20.25 -6.31
N THR A 629 24.90 -20.73 -6.59
CA THR A 629 25.64 -21.57 -5.64
C THR A 629 26.28 -20.69 -4.56
N LEU A 630 26.07 -21.04 -3.29
CA LEU A 630 26.74 -20.47 -2.13
C LEU A 630 28.20 -20.91 -2.13
N ALA A 631 29.12 -19.98 -2.38
CA ALA A 631 30.56 -20.24 -2.30
C ALA A 631 31.06 -20.08 -0.86
N LEU A 632 31.57 -21.16 -0.27
CA LEU A 632 32.05 -21.21 1.11
C LEU A 632 33.55 -21.45 1.14
N HIS A 633 34.32 -20.53 1.72
CA HIS A 633 35.78 -20.65 1.86
C HIS A 633 36.12 -21.39 3.15
N THR A 634 36.17 -22.71 3.03
CA THR A 634 36.36 -23.59 4.16
C THR A 634 37.83 -23.67 4.60
N ARG A 635 38.03 -23.89 5.89
CA ARG A 635 39.31 -24.19 6.52
C ARG A 635 39.19 -25.51 7.26
N SER A 636 40.09 -26.46 6.96
CA SER A 636 40.24 -27.72 7.71
C SER A 636 41.70 -27.91 8.14
N ARG A 637 41.93 -28.83 9.07
CA ARG A 637 43.27 -29.21 9.52
C ARG A 637 43.50 -30.65 9.10
N VAL A 638 44.49 -30.87 8.24
CA VAL A 638 44.87 -32.20 7.76
C VAL A 638 46.20 -32.63 8.33
N ARG A 639 46.27 -33.90 8.72
CA ARG A 639 47.49 -34.51 9.24
C ARG A 639 48.54 -34.55 8.13
N SER A 640 49.72 -33.98 8.39
CA SER A 640 50.84 -34.00 7.45
C SER A 640 51.37 -35.44 7.26
N PRO A 641 51.87 -35.81 6.07
CA PRO A 641 52.49 -37.12 5.85
C PRO A 641 53.64 -37.37 6.84
N ARG A 642 53.61 -38.53 7.51
CA ARG A 642 54.51 -38.86 8.63
C ARG A 642 55.95 -39.09 8.15
N ARG A 643 56.93 -38.41 8.75
CA ARG A 643 58.27 -39.00 8.96
C ARG A 643 58.22 -39.76 10.29
N ALA A 644 58.80 -40.96 10.36
CA ALA A 644 58.60 -41.94 11.43
C ALA A 644 58.98 -41.43 12.86
N ASP A 645 59.68 -40.30 12.96
CA ASP A 645 60.33 -39.83 14.19
C ASP A 645 59.99 -38.36 14.55
N ALA A 646 58.99 -37.76 13.90
CA ALA A 646 58.57 -36.37 14.15
C ALA A 646 57.23 -36.28 14.92
N PRO A 647 57.06 -35.28 15.81
CA PRO A 647 55.77 -35.01 16.43
C PRO A 647 54.70 -34.77 15.37
N GLU A 648 53.45 -35.12 15.71
CA GLU A 648 52.33 -34.98 14.80
C GLU A 648 52.13 -33.51 14.40
N THR A 649 52.23 -33.24 13.10
CA THR A 649 52.07 -31.89 12.55
C THR A 649 50.80 -31.82 11.71
N TRP A 650 50.05 -30.73 11.87
CA TRP A 650 48.81 -30.47 11.17
C TRP A 650 49.00 -29.26 10.27
N SER A 651 48.58 -29.37 9.01
CA SER A 651 48.60 -28.28 8.04
C SER A 651 47.18 -27.73 7.84
N THR A 652 47.08 -26.43 7.58
CA THR A 652 45.81 -25.81 7.20
C THR A 652 45.55 -26.09 5.72
N LYS A 653 44.38 -26.66 5.43
CA LYS A 653 43.86 -26.81 4.07
C LYS A 653 42.70 -25.86 3.89
N GLN A 654 42.73 -25.07 2.82
CA GLN A 654 41.65 -24.19 2.41
C GLN A 654 41.03 -24.67 1.11
N GLU A 655 39.71 -24.71 1.05
CA GLU A 655 38.96 -25.16 -0.13
C GLU A 655 37.68 -24.32 -0.28
N THR A 656 37.27 -24.09 -1.52
CA THR A 656 35.97 -23.47 -1.80
C THR A 656 34.94 -24.56 -2.04
N LEU A 657 33.96 -24.67 -1.15
CA LEU A 657 32.77 -25.48 -1.38
C LEU A 657 31.72 -24.65 -2.11
N ARG A 658 30.90 -25.30 -2.93
CA ARG A 658 29.72 -24.70 -3.57
C ARG A 658 28.49 -25.46 -3.14
N TRP A 659 27.64 -24.81 -2.35
CA TRP A 659 26.41 -25.40 -1.84
C TRP A 659 25.19 -24.77 -2.51
N ASP A 660 24.11 -25.53 -2.59
CA ASP A 660 22.80 -25.00 -2.96
C ASP A 660 22.16 -24.38 -1.70
N PRO A 661 21.88 -23.06 -1.68
CA PRO A 661 21.23 -22.41 -0.55
C PRO A 661 19.91 -23.08 -0.16
N ALA A 662 19.11 -23.54 -1.13
CA ALA A 662 17.81 -24.16 -0.88
C ALA A 662 17.91 -25.53 -0.21
N LYS A 663 19.10 -26.16 -0.25
CA LYS A 663 19.44 -27.41 0.44
C LYS A 663 20.34 -27.18 1.66
N THR A 664 20.40 -25.95 2.17
CA THR A 664 21.26 -25.56 3.28
C THR A 664 20.43 -25.03 4.45
N ALA A 665 20.80 -25.41 5.67
CA ALA A 665 20.25 -24.83 6.89
C ALA A 665 21.32 -24.10 7.72
N LEU A 666 20.93 -22.99 8.35
CA LEU A 666 21.72 -22.28 9.37
C LEU A 666 21.11 -22.59 10.75
N ILE A 667 21.85 -23.30 11.61
CA ILE A 667 21.41 -23.63 12.98
C ILE A 667 22.13 -22.72 13.97
N ILE A 668 21.33 -21.94 14.72
CA ILE A 668 21.80 -20.98 15.72
C ILE A 668 21.67 -21.59 17.11
N CYS A 669 22.79 -21.97 17.70
CA CYS A 669 22.83 -22.69 18.97
C CYS A 669 22.94 -21.74 20.18
N ASP A 670 21.97 -21.83 21.10
CA ASP A 670 22.06 -21.35 22.49
C ASP A 670 22.47 -19.87 22.66
N MET A 671 22.07 -18.99 21.73
CA MET A 671 22.28 -17.54 21.80
C MET A 671 21.35 -16.86 22.83
N TRP A 672 21.53 -17.18 24.12
CA TRP A 672 20.63 -16.78 25.20
C TRP A 672 20.69 -15.29 25.58
N ASP A 673 19.61 -14.77 26.14
CA ASP A 673 19.51 -13.38 26.63
C ASP A 673 20.34 -13.10 27.90
N ALA A 674 20.67 -14.14 28.68
CA ALA A 674 21.52 -14.05 29.85
C ALA A 674 22.30 -15.35 30.07
N HIS A 675 23.40 -15.30 30.82
CA HIS A 675 24.15 -16.48 31.24
C HIS A 675 24.68 -16.31 32.67
N TRP A 676 24.90 -17.41 33.39
CA TRP A 676 25.40 -17.32 34.77
C TRP A 676 26.81 -16.73 34.83
N CYS A 677 27.59 -16.90 33.75
CA CYS A 677 28.84 -16.18 33.54
C CYS A 677 28.54 -14.82 32.90
N GLN A 678 28.91 -13.74 33.60
CA GLN A 678 28.73 -12.38 33.09
C GLN A 678 29.57 -12.10 31.85
N GLY A 679 30.76 -12.68 31.74
CA GLY A 679 31.62 -12.61 30.54
C GLY A 679 30.94 -13.18 29.31
N ALA A 680 30.40 -14.40 29.43
CA ALA A 680 29.62 -15.04 28.36
C ALA A 680 28.40 -14.20 27.96
N THR A 681 27.67 -13.62 28.94
CA THR A 681 26.52 -12.74 28.65
C THR A 681 26.94 -11.53 27.81
N ARG A 682 28.07 -10.88 28.15
CA ARG A 682 28.59 -9.73 27.37
C ARG A 682 29.00 -10.14 25.97
N ARG A 683 29.70 -11.27 25.80
CA ARG A 683 30.11 -11.75 24.49
C ARG A 683 28.92 -12.13 23.61
N VAL A 684 27.88 -12.76 24.16
CA VAL A 684 26.63 -12.99 23.40
C VAL A 684 26.01 -11.67 22.94
N ALA A 685 25.93 -10.66 23.82
CA ALA A 685 25.39 -9.36 23.47
C ALA A 685 26.21 -8.63 22.39
N GLU A 686 27.52 -8.80 22.37
CA GLU A 686 28.41 -8.24 21.35
C GLU A 686 28.31 -8.98 20.01
N LEU A 687 28.21 -10.31 20.04
CA LEU A 687 28.14 -11.16 18.84
C LEU A 687 26.76 -11.10 18.15
N ALA A 688 25.68 -10.93 18.92
CA ALA A 688 24.31 -11.04 18.45
C ALA A 688 23.94 -10.08 17.29
N PRO A 689 24.27 -8.77 17.31
CA PRO A 689 23.98 -7.87 16.19
C PRO A 689 24.69 -8.27 14.89
N HIS A 690 25.91 -8.82 14.98
CA HIS A 690 26.66 -9.30 13.83
C HIS A 690 26.05 -10.58 13.26
N LEU A 691 25.70 -11.52 14.14
CA LEU A 691 25.00 -12.74 13.76
C LEU A 691 23.63 -12.41 13.13
N ASN A 692 22.90 -11.42 13.62
CA ASN A 692 21.61 -11.02 13.02
C ASN A 692 21.74 -10.60 11.54
N ARG A 693 22.86 -9.97 11.14
CA ARG A 693 23.13 -9.67 9.73
C ARG A 693 23.34 -10.93 8.90
N VAL A 694 24.05 -11.92 9.45
CA VAL A 694 24.23 -13.23 8.82
C VAL A 694 22.88 -13.92 8.65
N VAL A 695 22.03 -13.90 9.68
CA VAL A 695 20.71 -14.51 9.65
C VAL A 695 19.82 -13.89 8.57
N LYS A 696 19.75 -12.56 8.50
CA LYS A 696 19.02 -11.86 7.43
C LYS A 696 19.51 -12.26 6.04
N LYS A 697 20.83 -12.27 5.85
CA LYS A 697 21.43 -12.64 4.58
C LYS A 697 21.22 -14.11 4.22
N ALA A 698 21.20 -15.00 5.20
CA ALA A 698 20.88 -16.41 5.00
C ALA A 698 19.44 -16.58 4.46
N ARG A 699 18.46 -15.86 5.03
CA ARG A 699 17.07 -15.84 4.54
C ARG A 699 16.99 -15.32 3.11
N ASP A 700 17.69 -14.23 2.79
CA ASP A 700 17.72 -13.66 1.44
C ASP A 700 18.30 -14.61 0.40
N LEU A 701 19.23 -15.48 0.81
CA LEU A 701 19.80 -16.52 -0.04
C LEU A 701 18.90 -17.76 -0.16
N GLY A 702 17.82 -17.88 0.62
CA GLY A 702 16.95 -19.05 0.66
C GLY A 702 17.45 -20.18 1.56
N ILE A 703 18.38 -19.89 2.48
CA ILE A 703 18.86 -20.85 3.50
C ILE A 703 17.80 -20.96 4.61
N HIS A 704 17.47 -22.19 5.02
CA HIS A 704 16.52 -22.40 6.10
C HIS A 704 17.14 -22.09 7.47
N VAL A 705 16.54 -21.20 8.26
CA VAL A 705 17.07 -20.81 9.58
C VAL A 705 16.37 -21.56 10.70
N ILE A 706 17.15 -22.20 11.56
CA ILE A 706 16.68 -22.93 12.75
C ILE A 706 17.27 -22.27 14.00
N HIS A 707 16.41 -21.71 14.83
CA HIS A 707 16.76 -21.19 16.14
C HIS A 707 16.68 -22.28 17.19
N ALA A 708 17.80 -22.57 17.86
CA ALA A 708 17.89 -23.61 18.87
C ALA A 708 18.27 -23.06 20.26
N PRO A 709 17.37 -22.30 20.93
CA PRO A 709 17.58 -21.82 22.29
C PRO A 709 17.25 -22.91 23.32
N SER A 710 18.20 -23.81 23.58
CA SER A 710 18.00 -24.91 24.52
C SER A 710 17.59 -24.42 25.91
N SER A 711 16.78 -25.23 26.61
CA SER A 711 16.22 -24.92 27.94
C SER A 711 15.27 -23.71 28.02
N CYS A 712 14.98 -23.03 26.89
CA CYS A 712 14.07 -21.88 26.84
C CYS A 712 13.04 -21.92 25.70
N VAL A 713 12.88 -23.04 25.00
CA VAL A 713 11.89 -23.12 23.90
C VAL A 713 10.45 -22.92 24.37
N ASP A 714 10.15 -23.17 25.65
CA ASP A 714 8.81 -22.99 26.22
C ASP A 714 8.36 -21.53 26.18
N PHE A 715 9.31 -20.58 26.18
CA PHE A 715 9.02 -19.17 25.96
C PHE A 715 8.32 -18.92 24.62
N TYR A 716 8.56 -19.79 23.63
CA TYR A 716 8.05 -19.68 22.26
C TYR A 716 6.83 -20.58 22.00
N ALA A 717 6.23 -21.17 23.04
CA ALA A 717 5.04 -21.99 22.88
C ALA A 717 3.89 -21.18 22.21
N GLY A 718 3.26 -21.75 21.19
CA GLY A 718 2.18 -21.10 20.44
C GLY A 718 2.61 -20.10 19.37
N THR A 719 3.92 -19.85 19.22
CA THR A 719 4.44 -19.06 18.09
C THR A 719 4.40 -19.88 16.80
N PRO A 720 4.14 -19.27 15.62
CA PRO A 720 4.14 -19.98 14.34
C PRO A 720 5.42 -20.78 14.08
N GLN A 721 6.58 -20.23 14.45
CA GLN A 721 7.90 -20.85 14.24
C GLN A 721 8.10 -22.10 15.10
N ARG A 722 7.57 -22.11 16.33
CA ARG A 722 7.61 -23.27 17.22
C ARG A 722 6.63 -24.34 16.77
N GLU A 723 5.40 -23.97 16.40
CA GLU A 723 4.40 -24.93 15.92
C GLU A 723 4.84 -25.55 14.59
N ARG A 724 5.44 -24.78 13.67
CA ARG A 724 6.04 -25.29 12.43
C ARG A 724 7.07 -26.41 12.68
N ALA A 725 7.89 -26.28 13.73
CA ALA A 725 8.87 -27.31 14.09
C ALA A 725 8.22 -28.58 14.66
N LYS A 726 7.11 -28.46 15.40
CA LYS A 726 6.36 -29.61 15.94
C LYS A 726 5.56 -30.34 14.86
N ASP A 727 5.02 -29.58 13.91
CA ASP A 727 4.20 -30.08 12.81
C ASP A 727 5.03 -30.72 11.68
N ALA A 728 6.36 -30.56 11.74
CA ALA A 728 7.29 -31.16 10.80
C ALA A 728 7.11 -32.69 10.78
N PRO A 729 6.83 -33.31 9.60
CA PRO A 729 6.56 -34.73 9.50
C PRO A 729 7.69 -35.58 10.10
N PHE A 730 7.33 -36.54 10.95
CA PHE A 730 8.30 -37.45 11.54
C PHE A 730 9.10 -38.18 10.46
N THR A 731 10.43 -38.08 10.55
CA THR A 731 11.35 -38.79 9.68
C THR A 731 12.38 -39.54 10.51
N ALA A 732 12.52 -40.85 10.29
CA ALA A 732 13.53 -41.65 10.95
C ALA A 732 14.94 -41.18 10.54
N SER A 733 15.81 -40.96 11.53
CA SER A 733 17.21 -40.65 11.31
C SER A 733 18.01 -41.91 10.93
N PRO A 734 19.07 -41.78 10.10
CA PRO A 734 19.86 -42.92 9.64
C PRO A 734 20.68 -43.57 10.75
N VAL A 735 20.97 -42.81 11.82
CA VAL A 735 21.57 -43.31 13.06
C VAL A 735 20.78 -42.77 14.25
N PRO A 736 20.70 -43.49 15.38
CA PRO A 736 19.99 -43.01 16.55
C PRO A 736 20.44 -41.62 17.00
N LEU A 737 19.48 -40.75 17.31
CA LEU A 737 19.73 -39.45 17.91
C LEU A 737 20.03 -39.60 19.40
N ALA A 738 20.93 -38.78 19.92
CA ALA A 738 21.29 -38.84 21.34
C ALA A 738 20.08 -38.56 22.25
N THR A 739 19.86 -39.45 23.22
CA THR A 739 18.77 -39.35 24.20
C THR A 739 19.26 -39.18 25.63
N ALA A 740 20.54 -39.45 25.90
CA ALA A 740 21.12 -39.28 27.24
C ALA A 740 21.15 -37.81 27.64
N GLU A 741 20.77 -37.49 28.87
CA GLU A 741 20.68 -36.11 29.34
C GLU A 741 21.95 -35.62 30.04
N ARG A 742 22.26 -34.34 29.83
CA ARG A 742 23.22 -33.52 30.58
C ARG A 742 22.56 -32.17 30.84
N TRP A 743 22.50 -31.75 32.11
CA TRP A 743 21.91 -30.46 32.52
C TRP A 743 20.47 -30.21 32.02
N GLY A 744 19.62 -31.24 32.08
CA GLY A 744 18.20 -31.14 31.71
C GLY A 744 17.94 -31.10 30.21
N THR A 745 18.89 -31.59 29.41
CA THR A 745 18.83 -31.56 27.95
C THR A 745 19.58 -32.75 27.37
N LYS A 746 19.11 -33.30 26.25
CA LYS A 746 19.78 -34.40 25.54
C LYS A 746 21.19 -34.00 25.06
N TRP A 747 22.13 -34.95 25.03
CA TRP A 747 23.55 -34.67 24.84
C TRP A 747 24.32 -35.76 24.05
N CYS A 748 25.12 -35.33 23.08
CA CYS A 748 26.10 -36.11 22.33
C CYS A 748 27.47 -36.03 23.01
N TRP A 749 27.85 -37.13 23.67
CA TRP A 749 29.13 -37.25 24.37
C TRP A 749 30.31 -37.35 23.40
N PRO A 750 31.53 -36.94 23.82
CA PRO A 750 32.74 -37.11 23.02
C PRO A 750 32.96 -38.55 22.58
N GLN A 751 33.48 -38.72 21.37
CA GLN A 751 33.78 -40.03 20.77
C GLN A 751 35.28 -40.29 20.84
N SER A 752 35.73 -41.08 21.81
CA SER A 752 37.16 -41.30 22.09
C SER A 752 37.95 -41.95 20.95
N ASP A 753 37.26 -42.62 20.02
CA ASP A 753 37.82 -43.19 18.79
C ASP A 753 38.00 -42.15 17.66
N ARG A 754 37.34 -40.99 17.77
CA ARG A 754 37.32 -39.94 16.74
C ARG A 754 38.02 -38.65 17.16
N GLU A 755 37.86 -38.24 18.40
CA GLU A 755 38.41 -37.01 18.96
C GLU A 755 39.12 -37.27 20.29
N PRO A 756 40.25 -36.59 20.55
CA PRO A 756 40.88 -36.59 21.88
C PRO A 756 40.08 -35.74 22.88
N ASP A 757 40.56 -35.67 24.12
CA ASP A 757 40.08 -34.70 25.09
C ASP A 757 40.19 -33.27 24.55
N MET A 758 39.33 -32.37 25.06
CA MET A 758 39.29 -30.98 24.63
C MET A 758 40.66 -30.30 24.80
N PRO A 759 41.07 -29.41 23.87
CA PRO A 759 42.35 -28.71 23.94
C PRO A 759 42.41 -27.61 25.02
N ILE A 760 41.38 -27.54 25.87
CA ILE A 760 41.22 -26.60 26.97
C ILE A 760 40.74 -27.35 28.22
N ASP A 761 41.15 -26.88 29.40
CA ASP A 761 40.58 -27.33 30.67
C ASP A 761 39.29 -26.53 30.95
N ASP A 762 38.15 -27.18 30.72
CA ASP A 762 36.81 -26.65 31.01
C ASP A 762 36.19 -27.25 32.29
N SER A 763 37.00 -27.91 33.14
CA SER A 763 36.54 -28.58 34.37
C SER A 763 35.88 -27.65 35.39
N ASP A 764 36.16 -26.35 35.31
CA ASP A 764 35.57 -25.34 36.18
C ASP A 764 34.35 -24.63 35.57
N MET A 765 33.84 -25.16 34.45
CA MET A 765 32.76 -24.63 33.63
C MET A 765 33.13 -23.33 32.87
N GLY A 766 34.41 -22.96 32.80
CA GLY A 766 34.92 -21.96 31.85
C GLY A 766 34.60 -20.50 32.18
N CYS A 767 34.30 -20.16 33.44
CA CYS A 767 34.08 -18.77 33.84
C CYS A 767 35.40 -18.00 33.93
N ASP A 768 35.56 -16.99 33.09
CA ASP A 768 36.74 -16.14 32.97
C ASP A 768 36.60 -14.78 33.69
N CYS A 769 35.49 -14.55 34.39
CA CYS A 769 35.27 -13.32 35.14
C CYS A 769 36.30 -13.16 36.27
N GLU A 770 36.64 -11.92 36.61
CA GLU A 770 37.62 -11.61 37.67
C GLU A 770 37.25 -12.29 38.98
N ARG A 771 35.96 -12.21 39.35
CA ARG A 771 35.34 -12.99 40.42
C ARG A 771 34.47 -14.08 39.82
N LYS A 772 34.66 -15.32 40.28
CA LYS A 772 33.90 -16.48 39.80
C LYS A 772 32.41 -16.27 40.06
N CYS A 773 31.61 -16.33 38.99
CA CYS A 773 30.17 -16.14 39.08
C CYS A 773 29.50 -17.33 39.77
N LYS A 774 28.37 -17.09 40.44
CA LYS A 774 27.53 -18.15 41.01
C LYS A 774 26.84 -18.92 39.87
N LEU A 775 26.83 -20.24 39.95
CA LEU A 775 26.11 -21.10 39.00
C LEU A 775 24.60 -21.04 39.25
N TRP A 776 23.83 -20.74 38.20
CA TRP A 776 22.36 -20.80 38.11
C TRP A 776 21.93 -20.74 36.63
N SER A 777 20.64 -20.70 36.32
CA SER A 777 20.14 -20.61 34.93
C SER A 777 19.34 -19.31 34.72
N PRO A 778 20.01 -18.17 34.42
CA PRO A 778 19.35 -16.88 34.23
C PRO A 778 18.58 -16.71 32.91
N TRP A 779 18.93 -17.47 31.88
CA TRP A 779 18.36 -17.33 30.54
C TRP A 779 16.87 -17.64 30.54
N LYS A 780 16.12 -16.89 29.72
CA LYS A 780 14.68 -17.09 29.52
C LYS A 780 14.30 -17.31 28.08
N ARG A 781 15.15 -16.88 27.14
CA ARG A 781 14.89 -16.91 25.69
C ARG A 781 16.19 -16.71 24.90
N GLN A 782 16.09 -16.77 23.57
CA GLN A 782 17.13 -16.21 22.69
C GLN A 782 17.21 -14.69 22.88
N ILE A 783 18.42 -14.13 22.80
CA ILE A 783 18.64 -12.69 22.84
C ILE A 783 17.84 -11.97 21.74
N ALA A 784 17.15 -10.89 22.12
CA ALA A 784 16.24 -10.17 21.25
C ALA A 784 16.91 -9.47 20.05
N SER A 785 18.24 -9.30 20.09
CA SER A 785 19.01 -8.67 19.01
C SER A 785 19.16 -9.56 17.78
N ILE A 786 18.79 -10.84 17.87
CA ILE A 786 18.67 -11.76 16.73
C ILE A 786 17.19 -11.87 16.41
N ASP A 787 16.79 -11.31 15.27
CA ASP A 787 15.41 -11.33 14.81
C ASP A 787 15.02 -12.77 14.44
N ILE A 788 13.79 -13.17 14.79
CA ILE A 788 13.19 -14.44 14.37
C ILE A 788 12.05 -14.08 13.42
N ALA A 789 12.15 -14.49 12.15
CA ALA A 789 11.17 -14.20 11.11
C ALA A 789 10.07 -15.28 11.05
N ASP A 790 8.98 -15.01 10.32
CA ASP A 790 7.81 -15.90 10.24
C ASP A 790 8.12 -17.23 9.51
N GLU A 791 9.09 -17.21 8.60
CA GLU A 791 9.57 -18.37 7.84
C GLU A 791 10.54 -19.28 8.62
N ASP A 792 11.07 -18.81 9.75
CA ASP A 792 12.03 -19.58 10.55
C ASP A 792 11.36 -20.70 11.36
N THR A 793 12.19 -21.53 11.99
CA THR A 793 11.75 -22.54 12.94
C THR A 793 12.47 -22.43 14.28
N ILE A 794 11.77 -22.81 15.35
CA ILE A 794 12.34 -22.83 16.70
C ILE A 794 12.25 -24.26 17.26
N THR A 795 13.40 -24.88 17.52
CA THR A 795 13.48 -26.16 18.24
C THR A 795 14.87 -26.38 18.82
N HIS A 796 14.95 -27.06 19.96
CA HIS A 796 16.19 -27.59 20.52
C HIS A 796 16.19 -29.13 20.56
N ASP A 797 15.12 -29.78 20.06
CA ASP A 797 15.01 -31.23 20.05
C ASP A 797 15.65 -31.78 18.78
N GLY A 798 16.47 -32.82 18.94
CA GLY A 798 17.19 -33.42 17.80
C GLY A 798 16.27 -34.06 16.77
N GLN A 799 15.15 -34.67 17.21
CA GLN A 799 14.22 -35.34 16.30
C GLN A 799 13.41 -34.33 15.52
N GLU A 800 12.90 -33.28 16.18
CA GLU A 800 12.24 -32.17 15.50
C GLU A 800 13.17 -31.47 14.51
N THR A 801 14.42 -31.23 14.90
CA THR A 801 15.44 -30.68 13.99
C THR A 801 15.62 -31.57 12.78
N TYR A 802 15.78 -32.88 12.97
CA TYR A 802 15.97 -33.82 11.85
C TYR A 802 14.74 -33.90 10.94
N ASN A 803 13.52 -33.86 11.50
CA ASN A 803 12.28 -33.79 10.73
C ASN A 803 12.28 -32.57 9.81
N LEU A 804 12.66 -31.39 10.32
CA LEU A 804 12.76 -30.16 9.53
C LEU A 804 13.79 -30.31 8.41
N LEU A 805 14.98 -30.82 8.71
CA LEU A 805 16.02 -31.04 7.70
C LEU A 805 15.53 -31.99 6.58
N ALA A 806 14.78 -33.04 6.94
CA ALA A 806 14.22 -33.97 5.97
C ALA A 806 13.09 -33.35 5.14
N GLN A 807 12.14 -32.66 5.79
CA GLN A 807 11.02 -31.97 5.15
C GLN A 807 11.49 -30.95 4.11
N HIS A 808 12.55 -30.23 4.41
CA HIS A 808 13.12 -29.20 3.52
C HIS A 808 14.19 -29.73 2.56
N GLY A 809 14.48 -31.04 2.56
CA GLY A 809 15.50 -31.62 1.66
C GLY A 809 16.91 -31.08 1.91
N ILE A 810 17.25 -30.77 3.16
CA ILE A 810 18.51 -30.14 3.54
C ILE A 810 19.62 -31.18 3.58
N ASP A 811 20.66 -30.95 2.77
CA ASP A 811 21.88 -31.77 2.74
C ASP A 811 23.02 -31.13 3.55
N ASN A 812 23.02 -29.80 3.63
CA ASN A 812 24.12 -29.01 4.18
C ASN A 812 23.69 -28.20 5.41
N VAL A 813 24.58 -28.09 6.40
CA VAL A 813 24.29 -27.42 7.67
C VAL A 813 25.44 -26.50 8.06
N ILE A 814 25.14 -25.23 8.28
CA ILE A 814 26.03 -24.24 8.88
C ILE A 814 25.67 -24.15 10.36
N LEU A 815 26.63 -24.47 11.24
CA LEU A 815 26.48 -24.37 12.69
C LEU A 815 27.14 -23.09 13.22
N THR A 816 26.43 -22.38 14.09
CA THR A 816 26.89 -21.15 14.74
C THR A 816 26.30 -21.04 16.15
N GLY A 817 26.76 -20.06 16.95
CA GLY A 817 26.26 -19.83 18.30
C GLY A 817 27.33 -20.05 19.37
N VAL A 818 26.94 -20.13 20.64
CA VAL A 818 27.90 -20.08 21.75
C VAL A 818 28.08 -21.40 22.49
N HIS A 819 29.17 -21.44 23.26
CA HIS A 819 29.67 -22.60 24.01
C HIS A 819 30.12 -23.72 23.06
N LEU A 820 31.06 -23.41 22.17
CA LEU A 820 31.55 -24.32 21.14
C LEU A 820 32.00 -25.68 21.69
N ASN A 821 32.77 -25.69 22.78
CA ASN A 821 33.24 -26.91 23.46
C ASN A 821 32.09 -27.75 24.07
N MET A 822 30.90 -27.17 24.20
CA MET A 822 29.76 -27.76 24.88
C MET A 822 28.57 -27.88 23.92
N CYS A 823 27.78 -26.82 23.75
CA CYS A 823 26.50 -26.86 23.07
C CYS A 823 26.66 -27.06 21.55
N VAL A 824 27.49 -26.26 20.88
CA VAL A 824 27.66 -26.33 19.42
C VAL A 824 28.31 -27.65 18.97
N LEU A 825 29.04 -28.34 19.85
CA LEU A 825 29.51 -29.69 19.60
C LEU A 825 28.49 -30.75 20.03
N GLY A 826 27.94 -30.62 21.23
CA GLY A 826 27.33 -31.69 22.01
C GLY A 826 25.80 -31.73 22.03
N ARG A 827 25.08 -30.80 21.41
CA ARG A 827 23.61 -30.92 21.31
C ARG A 827 23.22 -31.94 20.22
N PRO A 828 22.04 -32.59 20.34
CA PRO A 828 21.54 -33.51 19.31
C PRO A 828 21.21 -32.85 17.96
N PHE A 829 21.15 -31.52 17.90
CA PHE A 829 21.01 -30.77 16.65
C PHE A 829 22.34 -30.19 16.15
N ALA A 830 23.44 -30.44 16.86
CA ALA A 830 24.72 -29.76 16.64
C ALA A 830 25.78 -30.67 16.01
N ILE A 831 27.04 -30.21 15.93
CA ILE A 831 28.06 -30.74 15.01
C ILE A 831 28.21 -32.26 15.09
N ARG A 832 28.36 -32.83 16.30
CA ARG A 832 28.57 -34.27 16.45
C ARG A 832 27.43 -35.09 15.86
N GLN A 833 26.20 -34.73 16.19
CA GLN A 833 25.03 -35.45 15.70
C GLN A 833 24.85 -35.24 14.20
N MET A 834 24.93 -34.00 13.71
CA MET A 834 24.70 -33.66 12.30
C MET A 834 25.69 -34.37 11.38
N VAL A 835 26.96 -34.46 11.78
CA VAL A 835 27.97 -35.23 11.04
C VAL A 835 27.65 -36.73 11.07
N ASN A 836 27.24 -37.29 12.22
CA ASN A 836 26.92 -38.72 12.33
C ASN A 836 25.66 -39.12 11.57
N VAL A 837 24.67 -38.23 11.43
CA VAL A 837 23.49 -38.46 10.57
C VAL A 837 23.77 -38.19 9.09
N GLY A 838 25.02 -37.91 8.72
CA GLY A 838 25.49 -37.83 7.33
C GLY A 838 25.26 -36.49 6.64
N LYS A 839 25.03 -35.40 7.38
CA LYS A 839 24.94 -34.05 6.78
C LYS A 839 26.32 -33.48 6.47
N ASN A 840 26.40 -32.62 5.46
CA ASN A 840 27.59 -31.81 5.21
C ASN A 840 27.60 -30.64 6.19
N VAL A 841 28.48 -30.66 7.19
CA VAL A 841 28.50 -29.64 8.25
C VAL A 841 29.67 -28.69 8.06
N VAL A 842 29.46 -27.40 8.32
CA VAL A 842 30.55 -26.43 8.55
C VAL A 842 30.28 -25.63 9.82
N LEU A 843 31.35 -25.28 10.55
CA LEU A 843 31.30 -24.33 11.67
C LEU A 843 31.54 -22.90 11.18
N MET A 844 30.70 -21.94 11.55
CA MET A 844 30.99 -20.51 11.34
C MET A 844 31.89 -19.97 12.46
N ARG A 845 33.21 -20.01 12.26
CA ARG A 845 34.22 -19.85 13.33
C ARG A 845 34.31 -18.45 13.94
N ASP A 846 33.86 -17.42 13.25
CA ASP A 846 33.82 -16.05 13.74
C ASP A 846 32.47 -15.68 14.37
N MET A 847 31.47 -16.55 14.28
CA MET A 847 30.17 -16.40 14.92
C MET A 847 29.99 -17.39 16.08
N THR A 848 31.06 -17.66 16.83
CA THR A 848 31.04 -18.57 17.98
C THR A 848 31.87 -18.10 19.16
N ASP A 849 31.57 -18.66 20.33
CA ASP A 849 32.29 -18.43 21.60
C ASP A 849 32.45 -19.76 22.35
N THR A 850 33.41 -19.85 23.26
CA THR A 850 33.73 -21.07 24.03
C THR A 850 33.63 -20.79 25.53
N MET A 851 33.23 -21.78 26.34
CA MET A 851 33.38 -21.65 27.79
C MET A 851 34.79 -22.04 28.21
N TYR A 852 35.70 -21.06 28.25
CA TYR A 852 37.09 -21.24 28.65
C TYR A 852 37.55 -20.18 29.66
N ASN A 853 38.12 -20.64 30.77
CA ASN A 853 38.77 -19.79 31.75
C ASN A 853 40.27 -19.68 31.42
N SER A 854 40.77 -18.50 31.07
CA SER A 854 42.18 -18.26 30.74
C SER A 854 43.16 -18.56 31.88
N LYS A 855 42.67 -18.71 33.12
CA LYS A 855 43.45 -19.14 34.30
C LYS A 855 43.64 -20.66 34.38
N LYS A 856 43.03 -21.41 33.48
CA LYS A 856 43.15 -22.87 33.36
C LYS A 856 44.00 -23.25 32.15
N ALA A 857 44.54 -24.46 32.16
CA ALA A 857 45.35 -24.94 31.04
C ALA A 857 44.57 -24.79 29.71
N PRO A 858 45.19 -24.33 28.61
CA PRO A 858 46.64 -24.15 28.40
C PRO A 858 47.18 -22.74 28.75
N PHE A 859 46.49 -21.96 29.57
CA PHE A 859 46.91 -20.62 30.05
C PHE A 859 47.08 -19.59 28.94
N VAL A 860 46.16 -19.62 27.97
CA VAL A 860 46.11 -18.65 26.86
C VAL A 860 44.95 -17.67 27.06
N SER A 861 44.90 -16.61 26.25
CA SER A 861 43.73 -15.72 26.25
C SER A 861 42.45 -16.50 25.96
N HIS A 862 41.31 -16.00 26.43
CA HIS A 862 40.00 -16.61 26.18
C HIS A 862 39.80 -16.90 24.68
N PHE A 863 40.06 -15.90 23.84
CA PHE A 863 39.90 -15.99 22.38
C PHE A 863 40.88 -16.97 21.73
N ARG A 864 42.11 -17.09 22.24
CA ARG A 864 43.02 -18.15 21.76
C ARG A 864 42.54 -19.53 22.18
N GLY A 865 41.92 -19.67 23.35
CA GLY A 865 41.22 -20.89 23.76
C GLY A 865 40.08 -21.25 22.81
N THR A 866 39.26 -20.28 22.43
CA THR A 866 38.22 -20.45 21.40
C THR A 866 38.83 -20.91 20.07
N ASP A 867 39.92 -20.29 19.61
CA ASP A 867 40.63 -20.72 18.39
C ASP A 867 41.14 -22.17 18.50
N LEU A 868 41.63 -22.60 19.65
CA LEU A 868 42.08 -23.98 19.86
C LEU A 868 40.92 -24.98 19.73
N VAL A 869 39.75 -24.64 20.25
CA VAL A 869 38.55 -25.48 20.09
C VAL A 869 38.06 -25.47 18.64
N VAL A 870 38.12 -24.34 17.92
CA VAL A 870 37.87 -24.29 16.47
C VAL A 870 38.84 -25.22 15.73
N GLU A 871 40.14 -25.17 16.05
CA GLU A 871 41.14 -26.05 15.46
C GLU A 871 40.86 -27.53 15.75
N HIS A 872 40.34 -27.86 16.93
CA HIS A 872 39.90 -29.22 17.27
C HIS A 872 38.73 -29.68 16.39
N VAL A 873 37.72 -28.83 16.20
CA VAL A 873 36.60 -29.10 15.28
C VAL A 873 37.10 -29.36 13.86
N GLU A 874 38.02 -28.51 13.37
CA GLU A 874 38.62 -28.59 12.04
C GLU A 874 39.45 -29.85 11.79
N ARG A 875 39.94 -30.50 12.85
CA ARG A 875 40.73 -31.76 12.78
C ARG A 875 39.84 -32.99 12.78
N HIS A 876 38.77 -32.99 13.59
CA HIS A 876 38.07 -34.22 13.98
C HIS A 876 36.63 -34.32 13.48
N TRP A 877 35.98 -33.18 13.20
CA TRP A 877 34.54 -33.14 12.94
C TRP A 877 34.19 -32.59 11.57
N CYS A 878 34.49 -31.32 11.31
CA CYS A 878 34.07 -30.65 10.08
C CYS A 878 34.94 -29.43 9.75
N PRO A 879 34.95 -28.96 8.48
CA PRO A 879 35.59 -27.71 8.12
C PRO A 879 34.89 -26.51 8.78
N SER A 880 35.57 -25.37 8.82
CA SER A 880 34.99 -24.11 9.26
C SER A 880 34.96 -23.04 8.16
N ILE A 881 34.02 -22.11 8.24
CA ILE A 881 33.86 -20.94 7.37
C ILE A 881 33.83 -19.66 8.22
N THR A 882 33.82 -18.49 7.59
CA THR A 882 33.54 -17.20 8.27
C THR A 882 32.24 -16.58 7.77
N SER A 883 31.64 -15.73 8.58
CA SER A 883 30.45 -14.93 8.21
C SER A 883 30.61 -14.17 6.90
N VAL A 884 31.84 -13.78 6.55
CA VAL A 884 32.21 -13.13 5.28
C VAL A 884 31.69 -13.86 4.05
N ASP A 885 31.59 -15.20 4.08
CA ASP A 885 31.08 -15.97 2.94
C ASP A 885 29.60 -15.67 2.65
N LEU A 886 28.85 -15.18 3.64
CA LEU A 886 27.45 -14.78 3.49
C LEU A 886 27.33 -13.26 3.37
N VAL A 887 27.95 -12.49 4.28
CA VAL A 887 27.72 -11.04 4.41
C VAL A 887 28.83 -10.17 3.81
N GLY A 888 29.92 -10.75 3.30
CA GLY A 888 31.08 -10.00 2.83
C GLY A 888 31.86 -9.30 3.95
N GLY A 889 32.81 -8.43 3.56
CA GLY A 889 33.59 -7.62 4.49
C GLY A 889 34.63 -8.40 5.30
N THR A 890 34.84 -7.98 6.55
CA THR A 890 35.83 -8.56 7.47
C THR A 890 35.18 -9.50 8.47
N ALA A 891 35.84 -10.62 8.78
CA ALA A 891 35.37 -11.56 9.79
C ALA A 891 35.27 -10.88 11.16
N PHE A 892 34.25 -11.22 11.93
CA PHE A 892 34.05 -10.64 13.26
C PHE A 892 35.16 -11.05 14.23
N ARG A 893 35.51 -10.11 15.10
CA ARG A 893 36.38 -10.32 16.25
C ARG A 893 35.80 -9.53 17.42
N PHE A 894 35.85 -10.12 18.61
CA PHE A 894 35.45 -9.43 19.84
C PHE A 894 36.37 -8.25 20.11
N HIS A 895 35.84 -7.19 20.70
CA HIS A 895 36.58 -6.00 21.08
C HIS A 895 37.74 -6.30 22.03
N GLU A 896 37.54 -7.26 22.94
CA GLU A 896 38.57 -7.72 23.88
C GLU A 896 39.60 -8.69 23.25
N ASP A 897 39.42 -9.10 21.98
CA ASP A 897 40.40 -9.95 21.29
C ASP A 897 41.67 -9.14 20.98
N PRO A 898 42.85 -9.54 21.49
CA PRO A 898 44.11 -8.86 21.19
C PRO A 898 44.44 -8.73 19.68
N LEU A 899 43.78 -9.53 18.84
CA LEU A 899 43.92 -9.49 17.39
C LEU A 899 42.92 -8.54 16.71
N ALA A 900 41.98 -7.93 17.41
CA ALA A 900 40.97 -7.02 16.83
C ALA A 900 41.53 -5.65 16.40
N SER A 901 42.69 -5.26 16.94
CA SER A 901 43.37 -3.98 16.67
C SER A 901 44.50 -4.06 15.62
N LYS A 902 44.57 -5.16 14.85
CA LYS A 902 45.48 -5.36 13.72
C LYS A 902 44.67 -5.69 12.47
#